data_AF-A0A556QVT9-F1
#
_entry.id   AF-A0A556QVT9-F1
#
_cell.length_a   1.000
_cell.length_b   1.000
_cell.length_c   1.000
_cell.angle_alpha   90.00
_cell.angle_beta   90.00
_cell.angle_gamma   90.00
#
_symmetry.space_group_name_H-M   'P 1'
#
loop_
_entity.id
_entity.type
_entity.pdbx_description
1 polymer ?
#
loop_
_entity_poly.entity_id
_entity_poly.type
_entity_poly.pdbx_seq_one_letter_code
_entity_poly.pdbx_strand_id
1 'polypeptide(L)'
;MKEKLAKLRPSDAIIGCTGCYVILTTILDYISGGLTIYWYILQLCIGIWLIGHGIASKKKVPSWKIGRSWLICTVFCLPINVFWHWFHVQDYQFTLTLSVAHLSATLFVLPLYISIKLVACTLLVICCAIYNIGIDQLLTSNDSLLSLLGFGLIVFSIIIYNKRKITAYTLYNRYLKSQVNLTETKKDEPIQTNNAQLENGSKNLKNAEPCVEKAMQGVTEFMSYLDNKPLYKQDIQSIIDHFTTFTTFLKQRARSIDQILLMPSEITIDELISKLEAALQAKASPTPKVVVERKDDRIPKKITCDISHMIQSLVPIVLRTANLDAPKGEVIKIQLHTAHLKYAQKNAQESGYHSETSFPAIALVISTSTTPVAILPKIKSHYKDITEGRELKWHSSQTDSERIHLEKRIIERAVRAHYGYLRFPLSKKRPMLIVLPCNVAAVRDAMIAKILPLNVSISQKEMDQSMEIFIKSYQHLLEISEARKAVVDEILLLMRRCYGFRRHISGQLLYIRAISIAQLVAEWIRFYPEPIYVVLLYDLVHYADLPLAYIKANYDLNIYSLIESILTVNDRQGMEPCGLYIGNALKQVINREQLFVLCIKLAERLYDLRHAESYTHLDELKYMAQETLTIDIELAKKYLNAKIVEALANAAEQALQICEKK
;
A
#
# COMPACT_ATOMS: atom_id res chain seq x y z
N MET A 1 -21.52 21.94 -25.58
CA MET A 1 -20.58 21.42 -26.62
C MET A 1 -19.32 22.30 -26.77
N LYS A 2 -19.45 23.62 -26.96
CA LYS A 2 -18.32 24.55 -27.13
C LYS A 2 -17.31 24.52 -25.96
N GLU A 3 -17.79 24.44 -24.72
CA GLU A 3 -16.94 24.36 -23.53
C GLU A 3 -16.12 23.06 -23.42
N LYS A 4 -16.74 21.91 -23.74
CA LYS A 4 -16.04 20.62 -23.82
C LYS A 4 -14.96 20.63 -24.92
N LEU A 5 -15.20 21.31 -26.04
CA LEU A 5 -14.23 21.50 -27.12
C LEU A 5 -13.11 22.49 -26.78
N ALA A 6 -13.39 23.51 -25.97
CA ALA A 6 -12.36 24.41 -25.46
C ALA A 6 -11.37 23.69 -24.52
N LYS A 7 -11.88 22.75 -23.70
CA LYS A 7 -11.07 21.89 -22.82
C LYS A 7 -10.20 20.87 -23.56
N LEU A 8 -10.46 20.67 -24.86
CA LEU A 8 -9.73 19.74 -25.74
C LEU A 8 -8.55 20.39 -26.48
N ARG A 9 -8.30 21.69 -26.30
CA ARG A 9 -7.18 22.37 -26.96
C ARG A 9 -5.85 21.78 -26.44
N PRO A 10 -5.04 21.13 -27.29
CA PRO A 10 -3.70 20.68 -26.91
C PRO A 10 -2.71 21.88 -26.84
N SER A 11 -1.54 21.66 -26.25
CA SER A 11 -0.43 22.63 -26.33
C SER A 11 0.04 22.81 -27.77
N ASP A 12 0.54 23.99 -28.11
CA ASP A 12 1.00 24.28 -29.48
C ASP A 12 2.14 23.35 -29.93
N ALA A 13 3.00 22.90 -29.01
CA ALA A 13 4.01 21.88 -29.26
C ALA A 13 3.41 20.54 -29.73
N ILE A 14 2.34 20.06 -29.08
CA ILE A 14 1.65 18.82 -29.48
C ILE A 14 1.07 18.98 -30.89
N ILE A 15 0.46 20.13 -31.22
CA ILE A 15 -0.09 20.39 -32.57
C ILE A 15 1.03 20.32 -33.62
N GLY A 16 2.15 21.00 -33.37
CA GLY A 16 3.31 21.00 -34.27
C GLY A 16 3.92 19.61 -34.45
N CYS A 17 4.16 18.89 -33.34
CA CYS A 17 4.69 17.52 -33.38
C CYS A 17 3.75 16.54 -34.10
N THR A 18 2.42 16.67 -33.91
CA THR A 18 1.45 15.87 -34.68
C THR A 18 1.56 16.18 -36.18
N GLY A 19 1.71 17.45 -36.55
CA GLY A 19 1.93 17.85 -37.95
C GLY A 19 3.20 17.26 -38.56
N CYS A 20 4.34 17.35 -37.84
CA CYS A 20 5.61 16.74 -38.28
C CYS A 20 5.49 15.22 -38.43
N TYR A 21 4.84 14.55 -37.46
CA TYR A 21 4.60 13.12 -37.51
C TYR A 21 3.80 12.74 -38.76
N VAL A 22 2.69 13.44 -39.02
CA VAL A 22 1.85 13.16 -40.20
C VAL A 22 2.64 13.33 -41.50
N ILE A 23 3.42 14.40 -41.66
CA ILE A 23 4.24 14.60 -42.87
C ILE A 23 5.25 13.46 -43.05
N LEU A 24 5.99 13.11 -41.99
CA LEU A 24 7.00 12.04 -42.05
C LEU A 24 6.37 10.70 -42.39
N THR A 25 5.26 10.32 -41.76
CA THR A 25 4.57 9.06 -42.08
C THR A 25 3.99 9.07 -43.48
N THR A 26 3.49 10.21 -43.97
CA THR A 26 2.95 10.33 -45.33
C THR A 26 4.05 10.15 -46.39
N ILE A 27 5.25 10.70 -46.15
CA ILE A 27 6.41 10.52 -47.05
C ILE A 27 6.88 9.07 -47.05
N LEU A 28 6.97 8.45 -45.87
CA LEU A 28 7.34 7.03 -45.75
C LEU A 28 6.36 6.12 -46.47
N ASP A 29 5.06 6.39 -46.32
CA ASP A 29 3.97 5.66 -46.95
C ASP A 29 3.96 5.83 -48.49
N TYR A 30 4.24 7.03 -48.98
CA TYR A 30 4.43 7.28 -50.41
C TYR A 30 5.59 6.48 -51.00
N ILE A 31 6.73 6.42 -50.30
CA ILE A 31 7.92 5.66 -50.75
C ILE A 31 7.64 4.15 -50.77
N SER A 32 6.78 3.63 -49.87
CA SER A 32 6.44 2.21 -49.80
C SER A 32 5.45 1.69 -50.87
N GLY A 33 5.11 2.48 -51.89
CA GLY A 33 4.35 2.00 -53.06
C GLY A 33 2.91 2.51 -53.17
N GLY A 34 2.57 3.60 -52.49
CA GLY A 34 1.23 4.20 -52.48
C GLY A 34 0.65 4.56 -53.85
N LEU A 35 -0.53 4.02 -54.19
CA LEU A 35 -1.16 4.18 -55.51
C LEU A 35 -2.06 5.44 -55.66
N THR A 36 -2.46 6.10 -54.57
CA THR A 36 -3.45 7.22 -54.61
C THR A 36 -2.85 8.57 -54.21
N ILE A 37 -2.34 9.30 -55.21
CA ILE A 37 -1.67 10.62 -55.05
C ILE A 37 -2.53 11.64 -54.27
N TYR A 38 -3.85 11.68 -54.47
CA TYR A 38 -4.73 12.63 -53.81
C TYR A 38 -4.84 12.43 -52.28
N TRP A 39 -4.73 11.19 -51.80
CA TRP A 39 -4.77 10.87 -50.36
C TRP A 39 -3.55 11.44 -49.63
N TYR A 40 -2.37 11.29 -50.24
CA TYR A 40 -1.11 11.81 -49.74
C TYR A 40 -1.04 13.34 -49.76
N ILE A 41 -1.53 13.97 -50.84
CA ILE A 41 -1.62 15.43 -50.92
C ILE A 41 -2.47 15.98 -49.77
N LEU A 42 -3.61 15.33 -49.49
CA LEU A 42 -4.50 15.76 -48.41
C LEU A 42 -3.83 15.66 -47.03
N GLN A 43 -3.13 14.56 -46.75
CA GLN A 43 -2.40 14.39 -45.49
C GLN A 43 -1.24 15.36 -45.33
N LEU A 44 -0.47 15.62 -46.40
CA LEU A 44 0.59 16.63 -46.41
C LEU A 44 0.04 18.03 -46.15
N CYS A 45 -1.05 18.41 -46.81
CA CYS A 45 -1.74 19.68 -46.57
C CYS A 45 -2.18 19.82 -45.11
N ILE A 46 -2.75 18.76 -44.53
CA ILE A 46 -3.16 18.75 -43.11
C ILE A 46 -1.92 18.86 -42.19
N GLY A 47 -0.85 18.15 -42.49
CA GLY A 47 0.40 18.20 -41.73
C GLY A 47 1.04 19.60 -41.73
N ILE A 48 1.16 20.21 -42.91
CA ILE A 48 1.68 21.59 -43.06
C ILE A 48 0.77 22.57 -42.32
N TRP A 49 -0.54 22.40 -42.43
CA TRP A 49 -1.50 23.24 -41.73
C TRP A 49 -1.37 23.13 -40.21
N LEU A 50 -1.18 21.93 -39.66
CA LEU A 50 -0.93 21.69 -38.23
C LEU A 50 0.39 22.33 -37.76
N ILE A 51 1.48 22.22 -38.53
CA ILE A 51 2.77 22.86 -38.22
C ILE A 51 2.64 24.38 -38.22
N GLY A 52 2.04 24.95 -39.27
CA GLY A 52 1.78 26.39 -39.35
C GLY A 52 0.94 26.87 -38.18
N HIS A 53 -0.02 26.05 -37.75
CA HIS A 53 -0.80 26.34 -36.55
C HIS A 53 -0.01 26.12 -35.24
N GLY A 54 1.01 25.27 -35.19
CA GLY A 54 1.88 25.14 -34.00
C GLY A 54 2.82 26.34 -33.80
N ILE A 55 3.24 27.00 -34.89
CA ILE A 55 4.29 28.04 -34.89
C ILE A 55 3.70 29.47 -34.86
N ALA A 56 2.55 29.71 -35.47
CA ALA A 56 1.99 31.07 -35.62
C ALA A 56 1.38 31.63 -34.31
N SER A 57 1.57 32.94 -34.05
CA SER A 57 1.03 33.66 -32.88
C SER A 57 -0.50 33.82 -32.95
N LYS A 58 -1.23 33.29 -31.97
CA LYS A 58 -2.70 33.10 -32.02
C LYS A 58 -3.49 34.12 -31.20
N LYS A 59 -3.33 35.42 -31.45
CA LYS A 59 -4.09 36.43 -30.67
C LYS A 59 -5.59 36.54 -31.00
N LYS A 60 -6.15 35.86 -32.03
CA LYS A 60 -7.53 36.09 -32.51
C LYS A 60 -8.45 34.87 -32.71
N VAL A 61 -8.03 33.63 -32.43
CA VAL A 61 -8.87 32.44 -32.71
C VAL A 61 -9.44 31.81 -31.43
N PRO A 62 -10.77 31.58 -31.33
CA PRO A 62 -11.38 30.92 -30.17
C PRO A 62 -10.84 29.50 -29.94
N SER A 63 -10.52 29.17 -28.69
CA SER A 63 -9.91 27.88 -28.29
C SER A 63 -10.71 26.65 -28.72
N TRP A 64 -12.04 26.73 -28.71
CA TRP A 64 -12.91 25.61 -29.13
C TRP A 64 -12.83 25.33 -30.63
N LYS A 65 -12.58 26.34 -31.48
CA LYS A 65 -12.39 26.13 -32.94
C LYS A 65 -11.07 25.42 -33.21
N ILE A 66 -10.02 25.80 -32.49
CA ILE A 66 -8.70 25.16 -32.54
C ILE A 66 -8.80 23.69 -32.11
N GLY A 67 -9.41 23.43 -30.94
CA GLY A 67 -9.58 22.07 -30.42
C GLY A 67 -10.42 21.18 -31.35
N ARG A 68 -11.50 21.72 -31.94
CA ARG A 68 -12.30 21.00 -32.94
C ARG A 68 -11.50 20.66 -34.20
N SER A 69 -10.79 21.64 -34.76
CA SER A 69 -10.05 21.44 -36.00
C SER A 69 -8.91 20.45 -35.82
N TRP A 70 -8.15 20.56 -34.72
CA TRP A 70 -7.10 19.60 -34.39
C TRP A 70 -7.67 18.18 -34.18
N LEU A 71 -8.80 18.03 -33.49
CA LEU A 71 -9.42 16.72 -33.28
C LEU A 71 -9.82 16.07 -34.61
N ILE A 72 -10.44 16.84 -35.52
CA ILE A 72 -10.84 16.35 -36.84
C ILE A 72 -9.61 15.93 -37.65
N CYS A 73 -8.57 16.77 -37.71
CA CYS A 73 -7.33 16.45 -38.42
C CYS A 73 -6.64 15.21 -37.84
N THR A 74 -6.58 15.09 -36.51
CA THR A 74 -5.94 13.95 -35.82
C THR A 74 -6.70 12.65 -36.05
N VAL A 75 -8.04 12.68 -36.00
CA VAL A 75 -8.86 11.50 -36.30
C VAL A 75 -8.76 11.11 -37.78
N PHE A 76 -8.68 12.09 -38.69
CA PHE A 76 -8.53 11.83 -40.11
C PHE A 76 -7.16 11.21 -40.45
N CYS A 77 -6.07 11.82 -39.98
CA CYS A 77 -4.72 11.39 -40.34
C CYS A 77 -4.24 10.13 -39.60
N LEU A 78 -4.87 9.74 -38.49
CA LEU A 78 -4.44 8.58 -37.69
C LEU A 78 -5.41 7.38 -37.85
N PRO A 79 -6.55 7.28 -37.13
CA PRO A 79 -7.39 6.08 -37.20
C PRO A 79 -8.07 5.89 -38.56
N ILE A 80 -8.49 6.96 -39.25
CA ILE A 80 -9.10 6.83 -40.59
C ILE A 80 -8.05 6.42 -41.62
N ASN A 81 -6.79 6.89 -41.49
CA ASN A 81 -5.71 6.42 -42.34
C ASN A 81 -5.47 4.92 -42.18
N VAL A 82 -5.48 4.42 -40.95
CA VAL A 82 -5.38 2.97 -40.68
C VAL A 82 -6.49 2.21 -41.40
N PHE A 83 -7.74 2.69 -41.35
CA PHE A 83 -8.83 2.06 -42.12
C PHE A 83 -8.55 2.01 -43.60
N TRP A 84 -8.11 3.13 -44.18
CA TRP A 84 -7.79 3.21 -45.60
C TRP A 84 -6.80 2.13 -46.04
N HIS A 85 -5.71 1.92 -45.28
CA HIS A 85 -4.71 0.90 -45.60
C HIS A 85 -5.24 -0.53 -45.44
N TRP A 86 -6.06 -0.80 -44.43
CA TRP A 86 -6.66 -2.13 -44.27
C TRP A 86 -7.71 -2.47 -45.35
N PHE A 87 -8.27 -1.47 -46.03
CA PHE A 87 -9.12 -1.68 -47.21
C PHE A 87 -8.33 -1.80 -48.53
N HIS A 88 -7.10 -1.29 -48.58
CA HIS A 88 -6.24 -1.29 -49.78
C HIS A 88 -4.89 -1.93 -49.50
N VAL A 89 -4.88 -3.07 -48.80
CA VAL A 89 -3.66 -3.72 -48.33
C VAL A 89 -2.80 -4.16 -49.52
N GLN A 90 -1.58 -3.64 -49.57
CA GLN A 90 -0.54 -4.09 -50.52
C GLN A 90 0.54 -4.90 -49.80
N ASP A 91 0.95 -4.45 -48.61
CA ASP A 91 1.89 -5.12 -47.73
C ASP A 91 1.32 -5.19 -46.30
N TYR A 92 1.13 -6.42 -45.80
CA TYR A 92 0.60 -6.69 -44.47
C TYR A 92 1.54 -6.24 -43.34
N GLN A 93 2.86 -6.38 -43.52
CA GLN A 93 3.84 -6.00 -42.51
C GLN A 93 3.92 -4.47 -42.39
N PHE A 94 3.95 -3.77 -43.52
CA PHE A 94 3.91 -2.31 -43.53
C PHE A 94 2.59 -1.79 -42.92
N THR A 95 1.45 -2.33 -43.36
CA THR A 95 0.12 -1.93 -42.87
C THR A 95 -0.03 -2.14 -41.36
N LEU A 96 0.46 -3.27 -40.84
CA LEU A 96 0.43 -3.56 -39.41
C LEU A 96 1.37 -2.63 -38.62
N THR A 97 2.57 -2.36 -39.13
CA THR A 97 3.53 -1.43 -38.49
C THR A 97 2.96 -0.02 -38.43
N LEU A 98 2.38 0.45 -39.53
CA LEU A 98 1.71 1.74 -39.62
C LEU A 98 0.52 1.83 -38.66
N SER A 99 -0.25 0.74 -38.52
CA SER A 99 -1.35 0.63 -37.57
C SER A 99 -0.88 0.78 -36.12
N VAL A 100 0.15 0.04 -35.71
CA VAL A 100 0.72 0.16 -34.35
C VAL A 100 1.22 1.57 -34.09
N ALA A 101 1.89 2.20 -35.07
CA ALA A 101 2.41 3.56 -34.95
C ALA A 101 1.28 4.60 -34.82
N HIS A 102 0.27 4.56 -35.71
CA HIS A 102 -0.86 5.50 -35.70
C HIS A 102 -1.77 5.35 -34.49
N LEU A 103 -2.00 4.12 -34.01
CA LEU A 103 -2.78 3.87 -32.79
C LEU A 103 -2.01 4.28 -31.53
N SER A 104 -0.69 4.07 -31.50
CA SER A 104 0.18 4.60 -30.42
C SER A 104 0.15 6.13 -30.40
N ALA A 105 0.28 6.77 -31.56
CA ALA A 105 0.18 8.23 -31.70
C ALA A 105 -1.21 8.73 -31.26
N THR A 106 -2.29 8.03 -31.62
CA THR A 106 -3.66 8.34 -31.19
C THR A 106 -3.80 8.27 -29.67
N LEU A 107 -3.28 7.20 -29.04
CA LEU A 107 -3.23 7.05 -27.58
C LEU A 107 -2.39 8.13 -26.92
N PHE A 108 -1.30 8.59 -27.55
CA PHE A 108 -0.39 9.59 -27.00
C PHE A 108 -0.91 11.03 -27.14
N VAL A 109 -1.55 11.35 -28.26
CA VAL A 109 -1.94 12.72 -28.62
C VAL A 109 -3.34 13.08 -28.09
N LEU A 110 -4.31 12.16 -28.14
CA LEU A 110 -5.68 12.43 -27.72
C LEU A 110 -5.94 12.13 -26.23
N PRO A 111 -6.93 12.76 -25.58
CA PRO A 111 -7.32 12.40 -24.21
C PRO A 111 -7.69 10.93 -24.07
N LEU A 112 -7.44 10.34 -22.91
CA LEU A 112 -7.58 8.90 -22.67
C LEU A 112 -9.00 8.38 -22.96
N TYR A 113 -10.03 9.15 -22.59
CA TYR A 113 -11.44 8.77 -22.79
C TYR A 113 -11.89 8.76 -24.26
N ILE A 114 -11.20 9.51 -25.14
CA ILE A 114 -11.47 9.54 -26.58
C ILE A 114 -10.60 8.49 -27.28
N SER A 115 -9.30 8.48 -26.98
CA SER A 115 -8.32 7.61 -27.62
C SER A 115 -8.61 6.13 -27.41
N ILE A 116 -9.01 5.70 -26.20
CA ILE A 116 -9.37 4.29 -25.96
C ILE A 116 -10.54 3.85 -26.86
N LYS A 117 -11.57 4.69 -27.02
CA LYS A 117 -12.73 4.36 -27.86
C LYS A 117 -12.34 4.27 -29.34
N LEU A 118 -11.52 5.21 -29.81
CA LEU A 118 -11.03 5.18 -31.20
C LEU A 118 -10.15 3.98 -31.46
N VAL A 119 -9.21 3.68 -30.57
CA VAL A 119 -8.28 2.55 -30.70
C VAL A 119 -9.02 1.22 -30.65
N ALA A 120 -9.98 1.06 -29.74
CA ALA A 120 -10.81 -0.14 -29.67
C ALA A 120 -11.63 -0.33 -30.97
N CYS A 121 -12.27 0.74 -31.47
CA CYS A 121 -13.01 0.70 -32.73
C CYS A 121 -12.09 0.32 -33.90
N THR A 122 -10.89 0.91 -33.98
CA THR A 122 -9.94 0.58 -35.04
C THR A 122 -9.43 -0.84 -34.97
N LEU A 123 -9.13 -1.34 -33.76
CA LEU A 123 -8.67 -2.72 -33.58
C LEU A 123 -9.75 -3.73 -33.97
N LEU A 124 -11.03 -3.44 -33.72
CA LEU A 124 -12.14 -4.29 -34.17
C LEU A 124 -12.18 -4.41 -35.69
N VAL A 125 -12.03 -3.30 -36.42
CA VAL A 125 -11.99 -3.32 -37.89
C VAL A 125 -10.77 -4.09 -38.41
N ILE A 126 -9.61 -3.91 -37.78
CA ILE A 126 -8.40 -4.68 -38.10
C ILE A 126 -8.64 -6.18 -37.91
N CYS A 127 -9.26 -6.57 -36.78
CA CYS A 127 -9.60 -7.97 -36.53
C CYS A 127 -10.58 -8.52 -37.57
N CYS A 128 -11.59 -7.75 -37.97
CA CYS A 128 -12.52 -8.15 -39.03
C CYS A 128 -11.82 -8.29 -40.39
N ALA A 129 -10.91 -7.37 -40.73
CA ALA A 129 -10.13 -7.44 -41.97
C ALA A 129 -9.24 -8.70 -41.99
N ILE A 130 -8.51 -8.96 -40.89
CA ILE A 130 -7.68 -10.16 -40.75
C ILE A 130 -8.52 -11.44 -40.82
N TYR A 131 -9.70 -11.46 -40.19
CA TYR A 131 -10.61 -12.60 -40.24
C TYR A 131 -11.07 -12.90 -41.68
N ASN A 132 -11.43 -11.87 -42.45
CA ASN A 132 -11.88 -12.02 -43.83
C ASN A 132 -10.76 -12.49 -44.80
N ILE A 133 -9.50 -12.20 -44.49
CA ILE A 133 -8.34 -12.62 -45.28
C ILE A 133 -7.96 -14.08 -45.01
N GLY A 134 -8.37 -14.64 -43.86
CA GLY A 134 -8.08 -16.01 -43.45
C GLY A 134 -6.89 -16.06 -42.48
N ILE A 135 -7.18 -16.38 -41.21
CA ILE A 135 -6.20 -16.46 -40.12
C ILE A 135 -5.06 -17.45 -40.43
N ASP A 136 -5.34 -18.52 -41.17
CA ASP A 136 -4.37 -19.56 -41.52
C ASP A 136 -3.25 -19.06 -42.43
N GLN A 137 -3.52 -18.10 -43.32
CA GLN A 137 -2.51 -17.49 -44.21
C GLN A 137 -1.59 -16.51 -43.46
N LEU A 138 -2.08 -15.90 -42.38
CA LEU A 138 -1.31 -14.96 -41.56
C LEU A 138 -0.43 -15.67 -40.52
N LEU A 139 -0.90 -16.80 -39.97
CA LEU A 139 -0.15 -17.62 -39.00
C LEU A 139 0.92 -18.51 -39.62
N THR A 140 0.76 -18.91 -40.89
CA THR A 140 1.76 -19.76 -41.57
C THR A 140 2.94 -18.98 -42.16
N SER A 141 2.87 -17.65 -42.25
CA SER A 141 3.77 -16.89 -43.13
C SER A 141 4.80 -15.97 -42.45
N ASN A 142 4.73 -15.61 -41.15
CA ASN A 142 5.80 -14.81 -40.51
C ASN A 142 5.68 -14.65 -38.98
N ASP A 143 6.65 -15.21 -38.22
CA ASP A 143 6.82 -14.98 -36.77
C ASP A 143 6.96 -13.48 -36.39
N SER A 144 7.41 -12.65 -37.34
CA SER A 144 7.61 -11.21 -37.15
C SER A 144 6.29 -10.44 -36.93
N LEU A 145 5.17 -10.88 -37.53
CA LEU A 145 3.88 -10.19 -37.42
C LEU A 145 3.26 -10.38 -36.03
N LEU A 146 3.36 -11.59 -35.47
CA LEU A 146 2.88 -11.89 -34.12
C LEU A 146 3.69 -11.15 -33.06
N SER A 147 5.02 -11.09 -33.24
CA SER A 147 5.91 -10.30 -32.39
C SER A 147 5.56 -8.82 -32.42
N LEU A 148 5.25 -8.26 -33.60
CA LEU A 148 4.84 -6.86 -33.76
C LEU A 148 3.51 -6.54 -33.06
N LEU A 149 2.52 -7.44 -33.12
CA LEU A 149 1.27 -7.32 -32.37
C LEU A 149 1.52 -7.33 -30.86
N GLY A 150 2.32 -8.28 -30.37
CA GLY A 150 2.71 -8.37 -28.96
C GLY A 150 3.42 -7.09 -28.49
N PHE A 151 4.37 -6.59 -29.28
CA PHE A 151 5.07 -5.33 -29.02
C PHE A 151 4.10 -4.13 -28.98
N GLY A 152 3.17 -4.05 -29.94
CA GLY A 152 2.14 -3.00 -29.97
C GLY A 152 1.29 -2.96 -28.70
N LEU A 153 0.86 -4.11 -28.20
CA LEU A 153 0.08 -4.20 -26.94
C LEU A 153 0.86 -3.74 -25.72
N ILE A 154 2.16 -4.04 -25.66
CA ILE A 154 3.06 -3.57 -24.60
C ILE A 154 3.18 -2.03 -24.67
N VAL A 155 3.42 -1.48 -25.85
CA VAL A 155 3.50 -0.02 -26.05
C VAL A 155 2.20 0.67 -25.65
N PHE A 156 1.04 0.15 -26.07
CA PHE A 156 -0.26 0.69 -25.67
C PHE A 156 -0.44 0.68 -24.15
N SER A 157 -0.07 -0.42 -23.50
CA SER A 157 -0.16 -0.57 -22.05
C SER A 157 0.71 0.47 -21.32
N ILE A 158 1.94 0.69 -21.79
CA ILE A 158 2.86 1.71 -21.24
C ILE A 158 2.27 3.12 -21.41
N ILE A 159 1.74 3.46 -22.59
CA ILE A 159 1.15 4.78 -22.85
C ILE A 159 -0.08 5.01 -21.96
N ILE A 160 -0.97 4.02 -21.84
CA ILE A 160 -2.17 4.10 -21.00
C ILE A 160 -1.78 4.27 -19.53
N TYR A 161 -0.82 3.49 -19.04
CA TYR A 161 -0.32 3.58 -17.66
C TYR A 161 0.24 4.97 -17.36
N ASN A 162 1.13 5.48 -18.21
CA ASN A 162 1.72 6.81 -18.04
C ASN A 162 0.68 7.93 -18.10
N LYS A 163 -0.31 7.83 -19.00
CA LYS A 163 -1.39 8.84 -19.09
C LYS A 163 -2.33 8.84 -17.88
N ARG A 164 -2.65 7.67 -17.33
CA ARG A 164 -3.41 7.58 -16.06
C ARG A 164 -2.64 8.26 -14.94
N LYS A 165 -1.34 7.98 -14.83
CA LYS A 165 -0.45 8.60 -13.84
C LYS A 165 -0.40 10.13 -13.96
N ILE A 166 -0.23 10.67 -15.18
CA ILE A 166 -0.22 12.12 -15.43
C ILE A 166 -1.58 12.76 -15.15
N THR A 167 -2.68 12.09 -15.51
CA THR A 167 -4.04 12.60 -15.23
C THR A 167 -4.29 12.67 -13.73
N ALA A 168 -3.82 11.69 -12.96
CA ALA A 168 -3.87 11.73 -11.50
C ALA A 168 -3.07 12.92 -10.94
N TYR A 169 -1.84 13.17 -11.42
CA TYR A 169 -1.03 14.32 -11.01
C TYR A 169 -1.64 15.67 -11.38
N THR A 170 -2.24 15.79 -12.56
CA THR A 170 -2.88 17.05 -12.98
C THR A 170 -4.18 17.32 -12.22
N LEU A 171 -4.95 16.28 -11.88
CA LEU A 171 -6.11 16.40 -10.99
C LEU A 171 -5.67 16.82 -9.58
N TYR A 172 -4.58 16.24 -9.07
CA TYR A 172 -3.97 16.61 -7.80
C TYR A 172 -3.54 18.08 -7.77
N ASN A 173 -2.82 18.55 -8.79
CA ASN A 173 -2.40 19.95 -8.86
C ASN A 173 -3.59 20.92 -8.97
N ARG A 174 -4.66 20.54 -9.70
CA ARG A 174 -5.87 21.37 -9.80
C ARG A 174 -6.65 21.41 -8.49
N TYR A 175 -6.71 20.29 -7.78
CA TYR A 175 -7.30 20.22 -6.45
C TYR A 175 -6.51 21.08 -5.46
N LEU A 176 -5.18 20.99 -5.43
CA LEU A 176 -4.32 21.85 -4.61
C LEU A 176 -4.56 23.34 -4.90
N LYS A 177 -4.62 23.72 -6.20
CA LYS A 177 -4.90 25.09 -6.60
C LYS A 177 -6.31 25.54 -6.21
N SER A 178 -7.30 24.66 -6.33
CA SER A 178 -8.67 24.94 -5.89
C SER A 178 -8.77 25.09 -4.37
N GLN A 179 -8.01 24.29 -3.60
CA GLN A 179 -7.95 24.43 -2.15
C GLN A 179 -7.32 25.76 -1.75
N VAL A 180 -6.24 26.20 -2.41
CA VAL A 180 -5.64 27.52 -2.18
C VAL A 180 -6.67 28.62 -2.41
N ASN A 181 -7.37 28.59 -3.55
CA ASN A 181 -8.41 29.58 -3.86
C ASN A 181 -9.62 29.53 -2.89
N LEU A 182 -10.02 28.34 -2.42
CA LEU A 182 -11.09 28.17 -1.41
C LEU A 182 -10.68 28.68 -0.02
N THR A 183 -9.39 28.65 0.28
CA THR A 183 -8.85 29.15 1.55
C THR A 183 -8.68 30.67 1.53
N GLU A 184 -8.38 31.24 0.36
CA GLU A 184 -8.41 32.69 0.13
C GLU A 184 -9.83 33.24 0.21
N THR A 185 -10.81 32.60 -0.45
CA THR A 185 -12.23 33.03 -0.37
C THR A 185 -12.85 32.86 1.03
N LYS A 186 -12.43 31.85 1.82
CA LYS A 186 -12.87 31.70 3.21
C LYS A 186 -12.24 32.71 4.19
N LYS A 187 -11.14 33.38 3.83
CA LYS A 187 -10.59 34.48 4.64
C LYS A 187 -11.38 35.78 4.45
N ASP A 188 -12.18 35.88 3.39
CA ASP A 188 -12.92 37.11 3.03
C ASP A 188 -14.41 37.09 3.42
N GLU A 189 -14.94 36.00 3.99
CA GLU A 189 -16.34 35.92 4.46
C GLU A 189 -16.45 35.90 5.99
N PRO A 190 -17.21 36.84 6.62
CA PRO A 190 -17.49 36.81 8.05
C PRO A 190 -18.52 35.72 8.38
N ILE A 191 -18.19 34.90 9.38
CA ILE A 191 -18.98 33.75 9.85
C ILE A 191 -20.31 34.24 10.45
N GLN A 192 -21.45 33.85 9.84
CA GLN A 192 -22.76 33.86 10.49
C GLN A 192 -23.29 32.43 10.67
N THR A 193 -23.63 32.13 11.91
CA THR A 193 -24.27 30.91 12.41
C THR A 193 -25.74 30.89 12.00
N ASN A 194 -26.29 29.76 11.56
CA ASN A 194 -27.75 29.56 11.54
C ASN A 194 -28.13 28.09 11.73
N ASN A 195 -28.89 27.85 12.80
CA ASN A 195 -29.75 26.70 13.05
C ASN A 195 -31.11 26.95 12.37
N ALA A 196 -31.71 25.97 11.69
CA ALA A 196 -33.18 25.79 11.61
C ALA A 196 -33.59 24.50 10.86
N GLN A 197 -34.31 23.63 11.58
CA GLN A 197 -35.46 22.77 11.23
C GLN A 197 -35.81 22.45 9.76
N LEU A 198 -36.20 21.19 9.47
CA LEU A 198 -37.62 20.83 9.25
C LEU A 198 -37.90 19.30 9.21
N GLU A 199 -39.05 18.95 9.80
CA GLU A 199 -39.86 17.72 9.74
C GLU A 199 -40.37 17.44 8.29
N ASN A 200 -41.04 16.37 7.85
CA ASN A 200 -41.92 15.33 8.40
C ASN A 200 -42.29 14.38 7.22
N GLY A 201 -42.66 13.11 7.44
CA GLY A 201 -43.27 12.29 6.36
C GLY A 201 -43.28 10.76 6.57
N SER A 202 -44.35 10.27 7.21
CA SER A 202 -44.68 8.85 7.44
C SER A 202 -45.69 8.33 6.40
N LYS A 203 -45.58 7.03 5.99
CA LYS A 203 -46.66 5.99 6.05
C LYS A 203 -46.36 4.68 5.26
N ASN A 204 -46.21 3.59 6.03
CA ASN A 204 -46.71 2.19 5.89
C ASN A 204 -46.82 1.46 4.53
N LEU A 205 -46.26 0.24 4.41
CA LEU A 205 -46.98 -1.05 4.62
C LEU A 205 -46.02 -2.27 4.71
N LYS A 206 -46.41 -3.23 5.55
CA LYS A 206 -45.74 -4.43 6.06
C LYS A 206 -45.53 -5.56 5.02
N ASN A 207 -44.41 -6.29 5.12
CA ASN A 207 -44.35 -7.75 5.36
C ASN A 207 -42.89 -8.20 5.65
N ALA A 208 -42.68 -8.77 6.83
CA ALA A 208 -41.46 -9.44 7.31
C ALA A 208 -41.41 -10.88 6.75
N GLU A 209 -40.31 -11.63 6.55
CA GLU A 209 -38.88 -11.60 6.93
C GLU A 209 -38.16 -12.74 6.11
N PRO A 210 -36.81 -12.98 6.12
CA PRO A 210 -35.94 -13.00 7.29
C PRO A 210 -34.56 -12.30 7.18
N CYS A 211 -34.35 -11.41 8.14
CA CYS A 211 -33.14 -11.22 8.95
C CYS A 211 -31.81 -10.70 8.33
N VAL A 212 -31.54 -10.79 7.03
CA VAL A 212 -30.31 -10.19 6.44
C VAL A 212 -30.57 -8.80 5.86
N GLU A 213 -31.73 -8.59 5.27
CA GLU A 213 -32.18 -7.26 4.82
C GLU A 213 -32.46 -6.32 5.99
N LYS A 214 -32.95 -6.83 7.13
CA LYS A 214 -33.13 -6.05 8.36
C LYS A 214 -31.80 -5.53 8.92
N ALA A 215 -30.71 -6.29 8.76
CA ALA A 215 -29.37 -5.85 9.15
C ALA A 215 -28.80 -4.79 8.19
N MET A 216 -29.08 -4.91 6.89
CA MET A 216 -28.70 -3.87 5.91
C MET A 216 -29.56 -2.61 6.05
N GLN A 217 -30.83 -2.74 6.41
CA GLN A 217 -31.72 -1.62 6.70
C GLN A 217 -31.33 -0.90 7.99
N GLY A 218 -30.92 -1.62 9.04
CA GLY A 218 -30.41 -1.02 10.28
C GLY A 218 -29.08 -0.24 10.10
N VAL A 219 -28.20 -0.69 9.19
CA VAL A 219 -26.97 0.04 8.85
C VAL A 219 -27.25 1.27 7.97
N THR A 220 -28.30 1.20 7.14
CA THR A 220 -28.71 2.33 6.28
C THR A 220 -29.54 3.36 7.07
N GLU A 221 -30.34 2.92 8.06
CA GLU A 221 -31.05 3.77 9.02
C GLU A 221 -30.10 4.42 10.05
N PHE A 222 -29.03 3.75 10.48
CA PHE A 222 -28.01 4.37 11.34
C PHE A 222 -27.27 5.51 10.62
N MET A 223 -27.02 5.36 9.32
CA MET A 223 -26.44 6.43 8.50
C MET A 223 -27.41 7.58 8.22
N SER A 224 -28.73 7.36 8.22
CA SER A 224 -29.72 8.44 8.07
C SER A 224 -30.17 9.07 9.40
N TYR A 225 -30.00 8.36 10.52
CA TYR A 225 -30.33 8.84 11.87
C TYR A 225 -29.32 9.87 12.41
N LEU A 226 -28.04 9.76 12.01
CA LEU A 226 -26.99 10.68 12.43
C LEU A 226 -27.11 12.09 11.82
N ASP A 227 -27.95 12.26 10.80
CA ASP A 227 -28.06 13.54 10.10
C ASP A 227 -28.98 14.56 10.81
N ASN A 228 -29.73 14.24 11.88
CA ASN A 228 -30.78 15.19 12.35
C ASN A 228 -31.16 15.33 13.86
N LYS A 229 -30.48 14.77 14.89
CA LYS A 229 -30.80 15.12 16.31
C LYS A 229 -29.61 15.07 17.29
N PRO A 230 -29.61 15.87 18.38
CA PRO A 230 -28.52 15.93 19.36
C PRO A 230 -28.53 14.71 20.28
N LEU A 231 -27.35 14.11 20.46
CA LEU A 231 -27.09 12.86 21.22
C LEU A 231 -27.32 13.03 22.73
N TYR A 232 -27.99 12.06 23.36
CA TYR A 232 -28.22 12.02 24.82
C TYR A 232 -27.46 10.86 25.49
N LYS A 233 -27.26 10.97 26.81
CA LYS A 233 -26.43 10.11 27.67
C LYS A 233 -26.68 8.59 27.58
N GLN A 234 -27.86 8.16 27.12
CA GLN A 234 -28.19 6.73 26.90
C GLN A 234 -27.57 6.16 25.61
N ASP A 235 -27.22 7.01 24.64
CA ASP A 235 -26.51 6.62 23.42
C ASP A 235 -25.05 6.23 23.69
N ILE A 236 -24.47 6.66 24.82
CA ILE A 236 -23.07 6.38 25.19
C ILE A 236 -22.90 4.97 25.75
N GLN A 237 -23.86 4.48 26.54
CA GLN A 237 -23.87 3.08 26.97
C GLN A 237 -24.09 2.15 25.77
N SER A 238 -24.94 2.58 24.83
CA SER A 238 -25.07 1.95 23.52
C SER A 238 -23.76 2.02 22.72
N ILE A 239 -22.99 3.11 22.70
CA ILE A 239 -21.66 3.19 22.05
C ILE A 239 -20.63 2.28 22.73
N ILE A 240 -20.66 2.13 24.05
CA ILE A 240 -19.78 1.22 24.81
C ILE A 240 -20.12 -0.24 24.52
N ASP A 241 -21.41 -0.60 24.52
CA ASP A 241 -21.89 -1.94 24.17
C ASP A 241 -21.71 -2.20 22.66
N HIS A 242 -21.88 -1.17 21.83
CA HIS A 242 -21.50 -1.17 20.42
C HIS A 242 -20.00 -1.18 20.25
N PHE A 243 -19.15 -0.87 21.23
CA PHE A 243 -17.70 -1.06 21.10
C PHE A 243 -17.32 -2.53 21.25
N THR A 244 -18.06 -3.31 22.04
CA THR A 244 -17.98 -4.78 22.06
C THR A 244 -18.57 -5.39 20.79
N THR A 245 -19.68 -4.86 20.28
CA THR A 245 -20.26 -5.25 18.99
C THR A 245 -19.38 -4.80 17.82
N PHE A 246 -18.69 -3.66 17.92
CA PHE A 246 -17.72 -3.12 16.96
C PHE A 246 -16.42 -3.88 17.06
N THR A 247 -15.98 -4.29 18.24
CA THR A 247 -14.87 -5.24 18.41
C THR A 247 -15.21 -6.59 17.79
N THR A 248 -16.45 -7.06 17.92
CA THR A 248 -16.93 -8.31 17.30
C THR A 248 -17.07 -8.17 15.79
N PHE A 249 -17.58 -7.04 15.31
CA PHE A 249 -17.71 -6.65 13.91
C PHE A 249 -16.33 -6.47 13.25
N LEU A 250 -15.41 -5.77 13.90
CA LEU A 250 -14.03 -5.61 13.47
C LEU A 250 -13.30 -6.95 13.54
N LYS A 251 -13.52 -7.81 14.54
CA LYS A 251 -13.01 -9.20 14.52
C LYS A 251 -13.59 -10.03 13.38
N GLN A 252 -14.85 -9.80 13.00
CA GLN A 252 -15.50 -10.45 11.85
C GLN A 252 -14.99 -9.89 10.51
N ARG A 253 -14.60 -8.60 10.46
CA ARG A 253 -14.21 -7.88 9.25
C ARG A 253 -12.68 -7.82 9.02
N ALA A 254 -11.89 -7.87 10.09
CA ALA A 254 -10.44 -8.11 10.10
C ALA A 254 -10.07 -9.52 9.63
N ARG A 255 -11.06 -10.37 9.34
CA ARG A 255 -10.88 -11.63 8.61
C ARG A 255 -10.36 -11.42 7.18
N SER A 256 -10.37 -10.20 6.65
CA SER A 256 -10.15 -9.95 5.22
C SER A 256 -8.88 -9.12 4.91
N ILE A 257 -7.82 -9.85 4.53
CA ILE A 257 -7.22 -9.85 3.17
C ILE A 257 -5.68 -9.77 3.13
N ASP A 258 -4.95 -9.25 4.13
CA ASP A 258 -3.46 -9.31 4.10
C ASP A 258 -2.73 -9.35 5.46
N GLN A 259 -3.44 -9.35 6.58
CA GLN A 259 -2.85 -9.48 7.92
C GLN A 259 -3.38 -10.76 8.56
N ILE A 260 -2.47 -11.68 8.89
CA ILE A 260 -2.80 -13.03 9.36
C ILE A 260 -3.20 -12.93 10.82
N LEU A 261 -4.50 -12.71 11.09
CA LEU A 261 -5.04 -12.94 12.42
C LEU A 261 -5.08 -14.46 12.66
N LEU A 262 -4.06 -14.99 13.32
CA LEU A 262 -4.01 -16.41 13.69
C LEU A 262 -5.23 -16.78 14.53
N MET A 263 -5.79 -17.96 14.27
CA MET A 263 -6.80 -18.62 15.11
C MET A 263 -6.18 -19.84 15.80
N PRO A 264 -5.45 -19.67 16.92
CA PRO A 264 -4.75 -20.76 17.56
C PRO A 264 -5.73 -21.79 18.11
N SER A 265 -5.44 -23.06 17.86
CA SER A 265 -6.15 -24.20 18.42
C SER A 265 -5.13 -25.26 18.84
N GLU A 266 -5.51 -26.10 19.81
CA GLU A 266 -4.68 -27.22 20.23
C GLU A 266 -4.78 -28.36 19.22
N ILE A 267 -3.65 -28.96 18.86
CA ILE A 267 -3.56 -30.13 17.98
C ILE A 267 -2.44 -31.05 18.44
N THR A 268 -2.60 -32.36 18.30
CA THR A 268 -1.47 -33.29 18.49
C THR A 268 -0.50 -33.22 17.31
N ILE A 269 0.77 -33.52 17.53
CA ILE A 269 1.74 -33.57 16.43
C ILE A 269 1.32 -34.60 15.38
N ASP A 270 0.81 -35.74 15.81
CA ASP A 270 0.44 -36.83 14.90
C ASP A 270 -0.77 -36.45 14.03
N GLU A 271 -1.79 -35.80 14.60
CA GLU A 271 -2.92 -35.23 13.82
C GLU A 271 -2.48 -34.14 12.84
N LEU A 272 -1.54 -33.27 13.24
CA LEU A 272 -1.00 -32.24 12.34
C LEU A 272 -0.33 -32.87 11.12
N ILE A 273 0.40 -33.97 11.32
CA ILE A 273 1.08 -34.71 10.26
C ILE A 273 0.07 -35.41 9.35
N SER A 274 -0.96 -36.04 9.90
CA SER A 274 -2.04 -36.63 9.08
C SER A 274 -2.74 -35.57 8.20
N LYS A 275 -2.97 -34.36 8.74
CA LYS A 275 -3.51 -33.24 7.94
C LYS A 275 -2.55 -32.75 6.86
N LEU A 276 -1.24 -32.75 7.14
CA LEU A 276 -0.21 -32.41 6.16
C LEU A 276 -0.17 -33.43 5.02
N GLU A 277 -0.19 -34.72 5.33
CA GLU A 277 -0.19 -35.79 4.33
C GLU A 277 -1.43 -35.73 3.43
N ALA A 278 -2.62 -35.51 4.01
CA ALA A 278 -3.85 -35.30 3.24
C ALA A 278 -3.74 -34.09 2.30
N ALA A 279 -3.16 -32.98 2.77
CA ALA A 279 -2.95 -31.79 1.95
C ALA A 279 -1.90 -32.00 0.83
N LEU A 280 -0.90 -32.86 1.05
CA LEU A 280 0.10 -33.22 0.04
C LEU A 280 -0.48 -34.11 -1.06
N GLN A 281 -1.32 -35.09 -0.69
CA GLN A 281 -2.02 -35.97 -1.65
C GLN A 281 -2.85 -35.17 -2.65
N ALA A 282 -3.51 -34.10 -2.18
CA ALA A 282 -4.31 -33.24 -3.04
C ALA A 282 -3.50 -32.37 -4.02
N LYS A 283 -2.19 -32.16 -3.79
CA LYS A 283 -1.37 -31.21 -4.56
C LYS A 283 -0.28 -31.83 -5.44
N ALA A 284 0.15 -33.07 -5.19
CA ALA A 284 1.24 -33.68 -5.92
C ALA A 284 1.07 -35.19 -6.16
N SER A 285 1.40 -35.61 -7.38
CA SER A 285 1.53 -37.01 -7.79
C SER A 285 2.86 -37.18 -8.54
N PRO A 286 3.82 -38.00 -8.08
CA PRO A 286 3.74 -38.87 -6.90
C PRO A 286 3.80 -38.10 -5.57
N THR A 287 3.02 -38.53 -4.57
CA THR A 287 2.97 -37.88 -3.26
C THR A 287 4.21 -38.22 -2.43
N PRO A 288 4.95 -37.24 -1.88
CA PRO A 288 6.06 -37.50 -0.98
C PRO A 288 5.56 -38.10 0.34
N LYS A 289 6.27 -39.10 0.86
CA LYS A 289 5.96 -39.71 2.16
C LYS A 289 6.68 -38.95 3.28
N VAL A 290 5.97 -38.61 4.35
CA VAL A 290 6.55 -37.87 5.48
C VAL A 290 6.83 -38.84 6.63
N VAL A 291 8.05 -38.80 7.16
CA VAL A 291 8.45 -39.59 8.33
C VAL A 291 8.92 -38.63 9.42
N VAL A 292 8.31 -38.74 10.60
CA VAL A 292 8.62 -37.89 11.76
C VAL A 292 9.48 -38.64 12.74
N GLU A 293 10.61 -38.05 13.13
CA GLU A 293 11.52 -38.60 14.14
C GLU A 293 11.59 -37.65 15.33
N ARG A 294 11.24 -38.15 16.53
CA ARG A 294 11.39 -37.40 17.78
C ARG A 294 12.79 -37.65 18.34
N LYS A 295 13.57 -36.58 18.55
CA LYS A 295 14.97 -36.69 19.02
C LYS A 295 15.14 -36.50 20.53
N ASP A 296 14.09 -36.08 21.23
CA ASP A 296 14.06 -35.90 22.68
C ASP A 296 12.67 -36.27 23.21
N ASP A 297 12.60 -36.92 24.37
CA ASP A 297 11.36 -37.28 25.07
C ASP A 297 10.62 -36.06 25.64
N ARG A 298 11.31 -34.92 25.75
CA ARG A 298 10.75 -33.63 26.21
C ARG A 298 9.90 -32.91 25.17
N ILE A 299 9.79 -33.45 23.95
CA ILE A 299 8.97 -32.86 22.89
C ILE A 299 7.50 -33.01 23.26
N PRO A 300 6.71 -31.92 23.32
CA PRO A 300 5.33 -32.00 23.75
C PRO A 300 4.50 -32.78 22.72
N LYS A 301 3.54 -33.58 23.22
CA LYS A 301 2.63 -34.35 22.35
C LYS A 301 1.64 -33.44 21.60
N LYS A 302 1.37 -32.26 22.14
CA LYS A 302 0.42 -31.27 21.63
C LYS A 302 1.06 -29.90 21.50
N ILE A 303 0.59 -29.13 20.53
CA ILE A 303 0.95 -27.72 20.35
C ILE A 303 -0.30 -26.87 20.16
N THR A 304 -0.21 -25.58 20.47
CA THR A 304 -1.25 -24.60 20.16
C THR A 304 -0.76 -23.70 19.02
N CYS A 305 -1.38 -23.83 17.85
CA CYS A 305 -1.02 -23.09 16.63
C CYS A 305 -2.25 -22.84 15.74
N ASP A 306 -2.13 -22.00 14.71
CA ASP A 306 -3.15 -21.94 13.67
C ASP A 306 -2.92 -23.09 12.67
N ILE A 307 -3.76 -24.12 12.78
CA ILE A 307 -3.59 -25.36 12.02
C ILE A 307 -3.59 -25.07 10.51
N SER A 308 -4.49 -24.23 10.01
CA SER A 308 -4.62 -23.94 8.59
C SER A 308 -3.37 -23.26 8.03
N HIS A 309 -2.88 -22.23 8.72
CA HIS A 309 -1.66 -21.52 8.32
C HIS A 309 -0.41 -22.39 8.45
N MET A 310 -0.37 -23.27 9.46
CA MET A 310 0.71 -24.25 9.62
C MET A 310 0.76 -25.23 8.44
N ILE A 311 -0.37 -25.79 8.02
CA ILE A 311 -0.43 -26.66 6.84
C ILE A 311 -0.05 -25.89 5.56
N GLN A 312 -0.54 -24.66 5.39
CA GLN A 312 -0.17 -23.81 4.26
C GLN A 312 1.34 -23.53 4.17
N SER A 313 2.04 -23.49 5.32
CA SER A 313 3.51 -23.35 5.36
C SER A 313 4.22 -24.68 5.08
N LEU A 314 3.83 -25.76 5.75
CA LEU A 314 4.53 -27.04 5.69
C LEU A 314 4.44 -27.72 4.31
N VAL A 315 3.30 -27.60 3.62
CA VAL A 315 3.10 -28.19 2.29
C VAL A 315 4.17 -27.73 1.27
N PRO A 316 4.36 -26.42 1.01
CA PRO A 316 5.39 -25.97 0.07
C PRO A 316 6.80 -26.32 0.54
N ILE A 317 7.06 -26.41 1.85
CA ILE A 317 8.37 -26.84 2.37
C ILE A 317 8.65 -28.30 1.99
N VAL A 318 7.70 -29.20 2.23
CA VAL A 318 7.85 -30.62 1.92
C VAL A 318 7.99 -30.82 0.41
N LEU A 319 7.13 -30.19 -0.40
CA LEU A 319 7.18 -30.29 -1.87
C LEU A 319 8.49 -29.75 -2.45
N ARG A 320 9.08 -28.70 -1.85
CA ARG A 320 10.37 -28.15 -2.27
C ARG A 320 11.54 -29.06 -1.91
N THR A 321 11.44 -29.72 -0.76
CA THR A 321 12.47 -30.64 -0.27
C THR A 321 12.44 -31.96 -1.05
N ALA A 322 11.25 -32.37 -1.50
CA ALA A 322 11.05 -33.54 -2.34
C ALA A 322 11.50 -33.32 -3.79
N ASN A 323 12.17 -34.33 -4.34
CA ASN A 323 12.40 -34.47 -5.75
C ASN A 323 11.16 -35.09 -6.41
N LEU A 324 10.29 -34.24 -6.95
CA LEU A 324 9.04 -34.67 -7.59
C LEU A 324 9.26 -35.44 -8.91
N ASP A 325 10.47 -35.39 -9.48
CA ASP A 325 10.84 -36.12 -10.70
C ASP A 325 11.23 -37.58 -10.41
N ALA A 326 11.28 -37.98 -9.12
CA ALA A 326 11.60 -39.35 -8.73
C ALA A 326 10.39 -40.29 -8.93
N PRO A 327 10.56 -41.47 -9.58
CA PRO A 327 9.46 -42.36 -9.95
C PRO A 327 8.76 -43.04 -8.76
N LYS A 328 9.41 -43.10 -7.60
CA LYS A 328 8.81 -43.51 -6.32
C LYS A 328 8.89 -42.30 -5.41
N GLY A 329 7.74 -41.73 -5.04
CA GLY A 329 7.67 -40.51 -4.23
C GLY A 329 8.69 -40.51 -3.08
N GLU A 330 9.51 -39.47 -3.01
CA GLU A 330 10.64 -39.41 -2.09
C GLU A 330 10.17 -39.37 -0.62
N VAL A 331 10.95 -39.99 0.26
CA VAL A 331 10.69 -39.97 1.71
C VAL A 331 11.35 -38.74 2.31
N ILE A 332 10.52 -37.84 2.84
CA ILE A 332 10.89 -36.62 3.55
C ILE A 332 10.92 -36.89 5.04
N LYS A 333 12.03 -36.53 5.68
CA LYS A 333 12.27 -36.71 7.10
C LYS A 333 12.09 -35.39 7.82
N ILE A 334 11.25 -35.39 8.86
CA ILE A 334 11.06 -34.26 9.77
C ILE A 334 11.60 -34.66 11.15
N GLN A 335 12.74 -34.10 11.54
CA GLN A 335 13.30 -34.31 12.88
C GLN A 335 12.81 -33.22 13.82
N LEU A 336 12.24 -33.65 14.94
CA LEU A 336 11.73 -32.78 15.98
C LEU A 336 12.74 -32.72 17.12
N HIS A 337 13.07 -31.50 17.55
CA HIS A 337 13.95 -31.23 18.68
C HIS A 337 13.30 -30.22 19.62
N THR A 338 13.56 -30.33 20.92
CA THR A 338 13.20 -29.26 21.86
C THR A 338 14.12 -28.07 21.69
N ALA A 339 13.55 -26.87 21.69
CA ALA A 339 14.26 -25.61 21.65
C ALA A 339 13.53 -24.56 22.47
N HIS A 340 14.11 -23.37 22.57
CA HIS A 340 13.44 -22.20 23.13
C HIS A 340 13.48 -21.03 22.14
N LEU A 341 12.41 -20.25 22.09
CA LEU A 341 12.38 -18.95 21.42
C LEU A 341 12.55 -17.85 22.47
N LYS A 342 13.54 -16.99 22.27
CA LYS A 342 13.82 -15.85 23.13
C LYS A 342 13.52 -14.54 22.40
N TYR A 343 12.83 -13.65 23.08
CA TYR A 343 12.50 -12.32 22.58
C TYR A 343 13.03 -11.26 23.53
N ALA A 344 13.70 -10.25 22.98
CA ALA A 344 14.13 -9.09 23.73
C ALA A 344 12.93 -8.18 23.99
N GLN A 345 12.78 -7.75 25.23
CA GLN A 345 11.85 -6.70 25.61
C GLN A 345 12.66 -5.44 25.92
N LYS A 346 12.26 -4.30 25.35
CA LYS A 346 12.85 -3.00 25.64
C LYS A 346 11.98 -2.39 26.75
N ASN A 347 12.47 -2.38 28.00
CA ASN A 347 11.78 -1.67 29.08
C ASN A 347 12.23 -0.21 29.03
N ALA A 348 11.28 0.73 28.98
CA ALA A 348 11.59 2.15 28.86
C ALA A 348 12.05 2.81 30.18
N GLN A 349 11.96 2.13 31.33
CA GLN A 349 12.12 2.79 32.63
C GLN A 349 13.44 2.56 33.37
N GLU A 350 14.32 1.64 32.94
CA GLU A 350 15.62 1.46 33.59
C GLU A 350 16.74 1.25 32.56
N SER A 351 17.85 1.91 32.82
CA SER A 351 19.08 1.93 32.05
C SER A 351 19.54 0.51 31.64
N GLY A 352 19.61 0.29 30.31
CA GLY A 352 20.51 -0.69 29.68
C GLY A 352 20.17 -2.18 29.78
N TYR A 353 19.22 -2.62 30.59
CA TYR A 353 18.89 -4.05 30.73
C TYR A 353 17.69 -4.48 29.88
N HIS A 354 17.94 -5.21 28.80
CA HIS A 354 16.91 -5.92 28.06
C HIS A 354 16.45 -7.14 28.85
N SER A 355 15.20 -7.15 29.34
CA SER A 355 14.62 -8.39 29.88
C SER A 355 14.29 -9.34 28.72
N GLU A 356 14.90 -10.52 28.71
CA GLU A 356 14.59 -11.57 27.72
C GLU A 356 13.43 -12.43 28.21
N THR A 357 12.38 -12.59 27.40
CA THR A 357 11.32 -13.58 27.68
C THR A 357 11.56 -14.83 26.84
N SER A 358 11.53 -16.01 27.47
CA SER A 358 11.84 -17.30 26.86
C SER A 358 10.59 -18.19 26.81
N PHE A 359 10.31 -18.78 25.67
CA PHE A 359 9.16 -19.67 25.46
C PHE A 359 9.61 -21.03 24.94
N PRO A 360 9.01 -22.14 25.44
CA PRO A 360 9.24 -23.47 24.90
C PRO A 360 8.88 -23.53 23.41
N ALA A 361 9.72 -24.17 22.61
CA ALA A 361 9.57 -24.27 21.17
C ALA A 361 9.97 -25.65 20.64
N ILE A 362 9.50 -25.97 19.43
CA ILE A 362 9.89 -27.16 18.69
C ILE A 362 10.69 -26.71 17.48
N ALA A 363 11.90 -27.26 17.33
CA ALA A 363 12.70 -27.12 16.13
C ALA A 363 12.42 -28.30 15.18
N LEU A 364 11.95 -27.99 13.98
CA LEU A 364 11.68 -28.90 12.89
C LEU A 364 12.83 -28.81 11.87
N VAL A 365 13.60 -29.89 11.72
CA VAL A 365 14.58 -30.04 10.64
C VAL A 365 13.94 -30.87 9.55
N ILE A 366 13.75 -30.27 8.37
CA ILE A 366 13.10 -30.91 7.23
C ILE A 366 14.15 -31.20 6.16
N SER A 367 14.33 -32.47 5.82
CA SER A 367 15.34 -32.94 4.87
C SER A 367 14.85 -34.16 4.09
N THR A 368 15.57 -34.56 3.04
CA THR A 368 15.36 -35.87 2.43
C THR A 368 15.92 -36.96 3.34
N SER A 369 15.38 -38.18 3.24
CA SER A 369 15.90 -39.36 3.96
C SER A 369 17.37 -39.69 3.62
N THR A 370 17.85 -39.25 2.45
CA THR A 370 19.23 -39.44 1.95
C THR A 370 20.21 -38.35 2.38
N THR A 371 19.75 -37.32 3.09
CA THR A 371 20.60 -36.19 3.51
C THR A 371 21.66 -36.64 4.53
N PRO A 372 22.97 -36.44 4.27
CA PRO A 372 24.03 -36.78 5.22
C PRO A 372 23.95 -35.97 6.52
N VAL A 373 24.24 -36.62 7.65
CA VAL A 373 24.21 -36.01 9.00
C VAL A 373 25.11 -34.76 9.08
N ALA A 374 26.24 -34.76 8.38
CA ALA A 374 27.19 -33.63 8.37
C ALA A 374 26.61 -32.32 7.81
N ILE A 375 25.53 -32.38 7.01
CA ILE A 375 24.90 -31.21 6.37
C ILE A 375 23.70 -30.71 7.21
N LEU A 376 23.26 -31.48 8.21
CA LEU A 376 22.16 -31.08 9.10
C LEU A 376 22.53 -29.84 9.93
N PRO A 377 21.57 -28.92 10.15
CA PRO A 377 21.83 -27.72 10.93
C PRO A 377 22.06 -28.10 12.39
N LYS A 378 23.11 -27.54 13.00
CA LYS A 378 23.33 -27.66 14.45
C LYS A 378 22.16 -26.99 15.19
N ILE A 379 21.50 -27.77 16.05
CA ILE A 379 20.39 -27.27 16.87
C ILE A 379 20.94 -26.48 18.05
N LYS A 380 20.47 -25.25 18.20
CA LYS A 380 20.79 -24.37 19.32
C LYS A 380 19.80 -24.63 20.45
N SER A 381 20.22 -24.48 21.71
CA SER A 381 19.32 -24.56 22.86
C SER A 381 18.24 -23.48 22.86
N HIS A 382 18.57 -22.33 22.27
CA HIS A 382 17.66 -21.21 22.09
C HIS A 382 17.93 -20.49 20.76
N TYR A 383 16.88 -19.85 20.26
CA TYR A 383 16.89 -19.04 19.05
C TYR A 383 16.34 -17.66 19.38
N LYS A 384 17.01 -16.62 18.88
CA LYS A 384 16.58 -15.22 19.02
C LYS A 384 16.02 -14.76 17.69
N ASP A 385 14.95 -13.98 17.78
CA ASP A 385 14.36 -13.21 16.69
C ASP A 385 13.81 -14.04 15.49
N ILE A 386 12.88 -13.43 14.77
CA ILE A 386 12.16 -13.97 13.63
C ILE A 386 13.09 -13.84 12.40
N THR A 387 13.51 -14.98 11.85
CA THR A 387 14.26 -15.18 10.58
C THR A 387 15.72 -14.67 10.54
N GLU A 388 16.70 -15.56 10.76
CA GLU A 388 18.07 -15.35 10.26
C GLU A 388 18.07 -15.61 8.74
N GLY A 389 18.13 -14.52 7.97
CA GLY A 389 18.31 -14.60 6.53
C GLY A 389 18.49 -13.20 5.98
N ARG A 390 19.74 -12.73 5.96
CA ARG A 390 20.27 -11.49 5.37
C ARG A 390 19.20 -10.59 4.73
N GLU A 391 19.10 -9.38 5.27
CA GLU A 391 18.83 -8.11 4.58
C GLU A 391 18.42 -8.30 3.12
N LEU A 392 17.19 -7.91 2.78
CA LEU A 392 16.81 -7.68 1.40
C LEU A 392 17.76 -6.62 0.79
N LYS A 393 18.89 -7.05 0.23
CA LYS A 393 19.57 -6.28 -0.81
C LYS A 393 18.69 -6.42 -2.04
N TRP A 394 17.86 -5.40 -2.28
CA TRP A 394 16.93 -5.28 -3.41
C TRP A 394 17.59 -5.28 -4.80
N HIS A 395 18.90 -5.47 -4.88
CA HIS A 395 19.69 -5.47 -6.11
C HIS A 395 20.60 -6.69 -6.19
N SER A 396 20.03 -7.84 -6.55
CA SER A 396 20.82 -8.91 -7.16
C SER A 396 20.00 -9.57 -8.27
N SER A 397 20.48 -9.41 -9.49
CA SER A 397 19.98 -10.04 -10.72
C SER A 397 19.95 -11.56 -10.61
N GLN A 398 18.87 -12.19 -11.10
CA GLN A 398 18.87 -13.26 -12.11
C GLN A 398 17.57 -14.09 -12.05
N THR A 399 17.18 -14.57 -13.22
CA THR A 399 15.86 -15.02 -13.65
C THR A 399 15.36 -16.35 -13.05
N ASP A 400 16.16 -17.06 -12.26
CA ASP A 400 15.72 -18.25 -11.46
C ASP A 400 15.18 -17.87 -10.06
N SER A 401 15.25 -16.59 -9.71
CA SER A 401 15.02 -16.09 -8.35
C SER A 401 13.53 -15.88 -8.00
N GLU A 402 12.66 -15.62 -8.97
CA GLU A 402 11.28 -15.16 -8.71
C GLU A 402 10.39 -16.20 -8.02
N ARG A 403 10.41 -17.47 -8.48
CA ARG A 403 9.63 -18.55 -7.86
C ARG A 403 10.15 -18.91 -6.47
N ILE A 404 11.47 -18.94 -6.31
CA ILE A 404 12.12 -19.16 -5.02
C ILE A 404 11.78 -18.01 -4.05
N HIS A 405 11.69 -16.78 -4.53
CA HIS A 405 11.28 -15.63 -3.73
C HIS A 405 9.81 -15.70 -3.30
N LEU A 406 8.90 -16.15 -4.17
CA LEU A 406 7.48 -16.26 -3.82
C LEU A 406 7.24 -17.36 -2.77
N GLU A 407 7.80 -18.56 -2.97
CA GLU A 407 7.69 -19.68 -2.00
C GLU A 407 8.34 -19.32 -0.66
N LYS A 408 9.55 -18.73 -0.70
CA LYS A 408 10.21 -18.24 0.51
C LYS A 408 9.31 -17.26 1.26
N ARG A 409 8.73 -16.27 0.58
CA ARG A 409 7.86 -15.26 1.20
C ARG A 409 6.64 -15.88 1.89
N ILE A 410 6.00 -16.89 1.29
CA ILE A 410 4.83 -17.56 1.89
C ILE A 410 5.22 -18.29 3.17
N ILE A 411 6.29 -19.09 3.12
CA ILE A 411 6.78 -19.86 4.26
C ILE A 411 7.22 -18.92 5.40
N GLU A 412 7.97 -17.89 5.03
CA GLU A 412 8.49 -16.90 5.95
C GLU A 412 7.36 -16.16 6.66
N ARG A 413 6.35 -15.65 5.93
CA ARG A 413 5.17 -15.00 6.52
C ARG A 413 4.44 -15.90 7.52
N ALA A 414 4.23 -17.17 7.18
CA ALA A 414 3.54 -18.10 8.07
C ALA A 414 4.34 -18.38 9.36
N VAL A 415 5.67 -18.52 9.26
CA VAL A 415 6.54 -18.68 10.42
C VAL A 415 6.57 -17.40 11.27
N ARG A 416 6.63 -16.21 10.64
CA ARG A 416 6.60 -14.92 11.33
C ARG A 416 5.32 -14.72 12.14
N ALA A 417 4.17 -15.02 11.54
CA ALA A 417 2.87 -14.91 12.21
C ALA A 417 2.83 -15.76 13.48
N HIS A 418 3.49 -16.92 13.48
CA HIS A 418 3.63 -17.80 14.64
C HIS A 418 4.77 -17.40 15.59
N TYR A 419 5.36 -16.21 15.44
CA TYR A 419 6.52 -15.74 16.18
C TYR A 419 7.75 -16.66 16.05
N GLY A 420 7.81 -17.49 15.01
CA GLY A 420 8.85 -18.50 14.84
C GLY A 420 10.14 -18.00 14.22
N TYR A 421 11.16 -18.85 14.25
CA TYR A 421 12.43 -18.66 13.57
C TYR A 421 12.49 -19.57 12.33
N LEU A 422 13.00 -19.05 11.22
CA LEU A 422 13.22 -19.81 9.98
C LEU A 422 14.64 -19.58 9.49
N ARG A 423 15.32 -20.69 9.16
CA ARG A 423 16.55 -20.71 8.39
C ARG A 423 16.27 -21.34 7.03
N PHE A 424 16.09 -20.48 6.04
CA PHE A 424 15.74 -20.90 4.69
C PHE A 424 17.00 -21.29 3.89
N PRO A 425 17.07 -22.51 3.30
CA PRO A 425 18.24 -22.95 2.55
C PRO A 425 18.33 -22.29 1.16
N LEU A 426 19.55 -21.93 0.75
CA LEU A 426 19.83 -21.38 -0.60
C LEU A 426 19.66 -22.42 -1.72
N SER A 427 19.76 -23.71 -1.42
CA SER A 427 19.64 -24.82 -2.38
C SER A 427 18.60 -25.82 -1.90
N LYS A 428 17.82 -26.41 -2.83
CA LYS A 428 16.80 -27.45 -2.54
C LYS A 428 17.37 -28.68 -1.81
N LYS A 429 18.66 -28.98 -2.01
CA LYS A 429 19.35 -30.13 -1.38
C LYS A 429 19.81 -29.88 0.05
N ARG A 430 19.64 -28.66 0.58
CA ARG A 430 20.00 -28.34 1.97
C ARG A 430 18.77 -28.39 2.88
N PRO A 431 18.91 -28.92 4.10
CA PRO A 431 17.82 -29.02 5.06
C PRO A 431 17.30 -27.65 5.47
N MET A 432 16.00 -27.55 5.66
CA MET A 432 15.34 -26.37 6.23
C MET A 432 15.20 -26.53 7.74
N LEU A 433 15.41 -25.46 8.49
CA LEU A 433 15.16 -25.42 9.93
C LEU A 433 14.09 -24.38 10.24
N ILE A 434 13.07 -24.82 10.96
CA ILE A 434 11.96 -23.99 11.45
C ILE A 434 11.86 -24.20 12.95
N VAL A 435 11.70 -23.14 13.72
CA VAL A 435 11.50 -23.21 15.17
C VAL A 435 10.23 -22.47 15.51
N LEU A 436 9.26 -23.16 16.11
CA LEU A 436 7.93 -22.63 16.41
C LEU A 436 7.64 -22.75 17.90
N PRO A 437 6.94 -21.78 18.49
CA PRO A 437 6.54 -21.89 19.89
C PRO A 437 5.58 -23.07 20.07
N CYS A 438 5.69 -23.76 21.20
CA CYS A 438 4.76 -24.85 21.53
C CYS A 438 3.34 -24.31 21.76
N ASN A 439 3.23 -23.05 22.21
CA ASN A 439 1.96 -22.37 22.39
C ASN A 439 2.07 -20.92 21.87
N VAL A 440 1.59 -20.69 20.65
CA VAL A 440 1.62 -19.35 20.04
C VAL A 440 0.74 -18.35 20.78
N ALA A 441 -0.36 -18.79 21.40
CA ALA A 441 -1.23 -17.92 22.18
C ALA A 441 -0.50 -17.41 23.43
N ALA A 442 0.26 -18.27 24.11
CA ALA A 442 1.08 -17.86 25.25
C ALA A 442 2.14 -16.83 24.88
N VAL A 443 2.78 -16.96 23.70
CA VAL A 443 3.72 -15.94 23.20
C VAL A 443 3.00 -14.63 22.94
N ARG A 444 1.93 -14.66 22.14
CA ARG A 444 1.12 -13.47 21.81
C ARG A 444 0.63 -12.77 23.07
N ASP A 445 0.07 -13.54 24.00
CA ASP A 445 -0.50 -13.01 25.22
C ASP A 445 0.62 -12.43 26.09
N ALA A 446 1.79 -13.05 26.21
CA ALA A 446 2.91 -12.45 26.93
C ALA A 446 3.48 -11.18 26.26
N MET A 447 3.39 -11.05 24.93
CA MET A 447 3.79 -9.82 24.22
C MET A 447 2.82 -8.65 24.48
N ILE A 448 1.56 -8.91 24.82
CA ILE A 448 0.54 -7.87 25.02
C ILE A 448 0.13 -7.72 26.49
N ALA A 449 0.13 -8.78 27.29
CA ALA A 449 -0.41 -8.82 28.65
C ALA A 449 0.40 -8.01 29.65
N LYS A 450 1.68 -7.75 29.37
CA LYS A 450 2.49 -6.82 30.18
C LYS A 450 2.12 -5.36 29.96
N ILE A 451 1.37 -5.05 28.89
CA ILE A 451 0.83 -3.72 28.64
C ILE A 451 -0.45 -3.58 29.47
N LEU A 452 -0.30 -3.42 30.78
CA LEU A 452 -1.43 -3.06 31.64
C LEU A 452 -1.70 -1.57 31.43
N PRO A 453 -2.89 -1.15 30.96
CA PRO A 453 -3.21 0.26 30.93
C PRO A 453 -3.24 0.77 32.37
N LEU A 454 -2.46 1.82 32.66
CA LEU A 454 -2.69 2.61 33.87
C LEU A 454 -4.08 3.22 33.73
N ASN A 455 -5.04 2.70 34.48
CA ASN A 455 -6.38 3.27 34.58
C ASN A 455 -6.31 4.53 35.44
N VAL A 456 -5.86 5.63 34.84
CA VAL A 456 -6.03 6.96 35.41
C VAL A 456 -7.52 7.30 35.28
N SER A 457 -8.13 7.77 36.37
CA SER A 457 -9.52 8.23 36.35
C SER A 457 -9.67 9.42 35.39
N ILE A 458 -10.50 9.28 34.36
CA ILE A 458 -10.91 10.38 33.50
C ILE A 458 -12.35 10.76 33.79
N SER A 459 -12.69 12.05 33.67
CA SER A 459 -14.07 12.49 33.82
C SER A 459 -14.90 12.03 32.62
N GLN A 460 -16.20 11.79 32.82
CA GLN A 460 -17.10 11.45 31.71
C GLN A 460 -17.10 12.54 30.63
N LYS A 461 -17.09 13.82 31.04
CA LYS A 461 -17.05 14.96 30.12
C LYS A 461 -15.82 14.92 29.20
N GLU A 462 -14.66 14.64 29.77
CA GLU A 462 -13.42 14.53 29.00
C GLU A 462 -13.43 13.31 28.07
N MET A 463 -13.98 12.18 28.55
CA MET A 463 -14.17 11.00 27.72
C MET A 463 -15.02 11.33 26.49
N ASP A 464 -16.17 11.99 26.69
CA ASP A 464 -17.09 12.36 25.62
C ASP A 464 -16.41 13.28 24.60
N GLN A 465 -15.71 14.33 25.06
CA GLN A 465 -14.98 15.26 24.20
C GLN A 465 -13.85 14.58 23.41
N SER A 466 -13.08 13.71 24.07
CA SER A 466 -12.00 12.98 23.40
C SER A 466 -12.55 12.02 22.33
N MET A 467 -13.68 11.36 22.59
CA MET A 467 -14.30 10.44 21.64
C MET A 467 -14.84 11.16 20.41
N GLU A 468 -15.41 12.35 20.57
CA GLU A 468 -15.82 13.19 19.46
C GLU A 468 -14.64 13.55 18.54
N ILE A 469 -13.53 14.00 19.14
CA ILE A 469 -12.28 14.30 18.41
C ILE A 469 -11.78 13.05 17.69
N PHE A 470 -11.75 11.91 18.39
CA PHE A 470 -11.28 10.64 17.82
C PHE A 470 -12.09 10.22 16.60
N ILE A 471 -13.43 10.23 16.69
CA ILE A 471 -14.33 9.84 15.59
C ILE A 471 -14.13 10.76 14.39
N LYS A 472 -14.07 12.07 14.64
CA LYS A 472 -13.86 13.07 13.58
C LYS A 472 -12.51 12.89 12.90
N SER A 473 -11.43 12.73 13.66
CA SER A 473 -10.09 12.49 13.10
C SER A 473 -10.00 11.17 12.35
N TYR A 474 -10.65 10.11 12.84
CA TYR A 474 -10.72 8.82 12.16
C TYR A 474 -11.47 8.90 10.82
N GLN A 475 -12.66 9.52 10.80
CA GLN A 475 -13.42 9.71 9.57
C GLN A 475 -12.61 10.52 8.56
N HIS A 476 -12.03 11.63 9.01
CA HIS A 476 -11.22 12.47 8.13
C HIS A 476 -9.99 11.74 7.60
N LEU A 477 -9.28 10.98 8.44
CA LEU A 477 -8.13 10.17 8.04
C LEU A 477 -8.49 9.21 6.90
N LEU A 478 -9.63 8.52 7.00
CA LEU A 478 -10.10 7.60 5.96
C LEU A 478 -10.54 8.32 4.68
N GLU A 479 -11.07 9.53 4.78
CA GLU A 479 -11.43 10.34 3.61
C GLU A 479 -10.19 10.83 2.84
N ILE A 480 -9.13 11.20 3.56
CA ILE A 480 -7.99 11.87 2.94
C ILE A 480 -6.86 10.93 2.52
N SER A 481 -6.87 9.68 2.98
CA SER A 481 -5.80 8.72 2.72
C SER A 481 -6.25 7.49 1.94
N GLU A 482 -5.29 6.80 1.31
CA GLU A 482 -5.50 5.47 0.73
C GLU A 482 -5.36 4.33 1.77
N ALA A 483 -5.38 4.66 3.07
CA ALA A 483 -5.28 3.67 4.13
C ALA A 483 -6.48 2.72 4.09
N ARG A 484 -6.19 1.42 4.17
CA ARG A 484 -7.22 0.39 4.22
C ARG A 484 -7.90 0.46 5.57
N LYS A 485 -9.19 0.80 5.56
CA LYS A 485 -10.04 0.86 6.74
C LYS A 485 -9.84 -0.32 7.68
N ALA A 486 -9.82 -1.55 7.16
CA ALA A 486 -9.65 -2.76 7.96
C ALA A 486 -8.34 -2.78 8.78
N VAL A 487 -7.23 -2.31 8.20
CA VAL A 487 -5.93 -2.26 8.87
C VAL A 487 -5.91 -1.16 9.92
N VAL A 488 -6.46 0.01 9.59
CA VAL A 488 -6.59 1.12 10.56
C VAL A 488 -7.44 0.68 11.75
N ASP A 489 -8.58 0.04 11.49
CA ASP A 489 -9.48 -0.47 12.52
C ASP A 489 -8.77 -1.45 13.48
N GLU A 490 -7.96 -2.36 12.94
CA GLU A 490 -7.16 -3.30 13.74
C GLU A 490 -6.14 -2.58 14.63
N ILE A 491 -5.40 -1.61 14.08
CA ILE A 491 -4.41 -0.86 14.84
C ILE A 491 -5.10 -0.03 15.93
N LEU A 492 -6.27 0.56 15.67
CA LEU A 492 -7.02 1.32 16.68
C LEU A 492 -7.53 0.43 17.83
N LEU A 493 -7.92 -0.81 17.53
CA LEU A 493 -8.24 -1.78 18.59
C LEU A 493 -7.02 -2.10 19.45
N LEU A 494 -5.86 -2.29 18.82
CA LEU A 494 -4.60 -2.48 19.53
C LEU A 494 -4.25 -1.24 20.38
N MET A 495 -4.41 -0.04 19.84
CA MET A 495 -4.18 1.21 20.55
C MET A 495 -5.06 1.34 21.80
N ARG A 496 -6.36 1.03 21.68
CA ARG A 496 -7.27 1.02 22.83
C ARG A 496 -6.78 0.07 23.92
N ARG A 497 -6.35 -1.13 23.54
CA ARG A 497 -5.87 -2.15 24.48
C ARG A 497 -4.58 -1.72 25.18
N CYS A 498 -3.66 -1.09 24.45
CA CYS A 498 -2.32 -0.76 24.94
C CYS A 498 -2.26 0.58 25.68
N TYR A 499 -2.97 1.62 25.21
CA TYR A 499 -2.94 2.93 25.86
C TYR A 499 -3.90 3.08 27.03
N GLY A 500 -5.09 2.47 26.96
CA GLY A 500 -6.18 2.82 27.87
C GLY A 500 -6.39 4.34 27.90
N PHE A 501 -6.36 4.94 29.09
CA PHE A 501 -6.49 6.39 29.30
C PHE A 501 -5.17 7.07 29.69
N ARG A 502 -4.03 6.49 29.28
CA ARG A 502 -2.71 7.09 29.52
C ARG A 502 -2.55 8.40 28.76
N ARG A 503 -1.82 9.34 29.39
CA ARG A 503 -1.49 10.65 28.82
C ARG A 503 -0.04 10.74 28.40
N HIS A 504 0.17 11.55 27.37
CA HIS A 504 1.48 12.08 27.01
C HIS A 504 1.85 13.26 27.93
N ILE A 505 3.12 13.67 27.95
CA ILE A 505 3.61 14.86 28.67
C ILE A 505 2.97 16.16 28.21
N SER A 506 2.39 16.16 26.99
CA SER A 506 1.55 17.25 26.46
C SER A 506 0.15 17.32 27.10
N GLY A 507 -0.18 16.44 28.04
CA GLY A 507 -1.49 16.36 28.68
C GLY A 507 -2.57 15.66 27.85
N GLN A 508 -2.32 15.39 26.56
CA GLN A 508 -3.26 14.70 25.67
C GLN A 508 -3.31 13.19 25.93
N LEU A 509 -4.48 12.59 25.73
CA LEU A 509 -4.63 11.13 25.75
C LEU A 509 -3.85 10.51 24.59
N LEU A 510 -3.08 9.46 24.85
CA LEU A 510 -2.17 8.87 23.85
C LEU A 510 -2.90 8.40 22.58
N TYR A 511 -4.12 7.87 22.71
CA TYR A 511 -4.90 7.45 21.54
C TYR A 511 -5.39 8.64 20.69
N ILE A 512 -5.65 9.80 21.29
CA ILE A 512 -5.98 11.04 20.58
C ILE A 512 -4.75 11.57 19.86
N ARG A 513 -3.63 11.65 20.58
CA ARG A 513 -2.34 12.07 20.01
C ARG A 513 -2.00 11.26 18.77
N ALA A 514 -2.03 9.93 18.87
CA ALA A 514 -1.66 9.04 17.79
C ALA A 514 -2.58 9.21 16.56
N ILE A 515 -3.92 9.26 16.71
CA ILE A 515 -4.82 9.45 15.57
C ILE A 515 -4.67 10.84 14.93
N SER A 516 -4.44 11.87 15.73
CA SER A 516 -4.26 13.24 15.22
C SER A 516 -2.92 13.43 14.52
N ILE A 517 -1.83 12.80 14.99
CA ILE A 517 -0.55 12.78 14.25
C ILE A 517 -0.72 12.00 12.95
N ALA A 518 -1.42 10.86 12.97
CA ALA A 518 -1.69 10.09 11.76
C ALA A 518 -2.49 10.92 10.73
N GLN A 519 -3.43 11.73 11.19
CA GLN A 519 -4.16 12.69 10.34
C GLN A 519 -3.20 13.72 9.72
N LEU A 520 -2.30 14.32 10.49
CA LEU A 520 -1.30 15.28 9.96
C LEU A 520 -0.39 14.62 8.91
N VAL A 521 0.08 13.41 9.19
CA VAL A 521 0.90 12.65 8.24
C VAL A 521 0.12 12.31 6.97
N ALA A 522 -1.16 11.95 7.11
CA ALA A 522 -2.02 11.74 5.95
C ALA A 522 -2.22 13.02 5.14
N GLU A 523 -2.39 14.19 5.77
CA GLU A 523 -2.46 15.48 5.06
C GLU A 523 -1.19 15.77 4.24
N TRP A 524 -0.02 15.34 4.72
CA TRP A 524 1.26 15.56 4.05
C TRP A 524 1.59 14.48 3.01
N ILE A 525 1.18 13.23 3.25
CA ILE A 525 1.50 12.04 2.45
C ILE A 525 0.23 11.20 2.20
N ARG A 526 -0.72 11.73 1.43
CA ARG A 526 -2.04 11.12 1.20
C ARG A 526 -2.02 9.77 0.46
N PHE A 527 -1.07 9.60 -0.45
CA PHE A 527 -1.03 8.47 -1.40
C PHE A 527 -0.35 7.22 -0.87
N TYR A 528 0.28 7.30 0.30
CA TYR A 528 1.02 6.19 0.87
C TYR A 528 0.39 5.80 2.20
N PRO A 529 -0.22 4.62 2.29
CA PRO A 529 -0.85 4.18 3.53
C PRO A 529 0.17 3.72 4.59
N GLU A 530 1.40 3.37 4.18
CA GLU A 530 2.41 2.82 5.09
C GLU A 530 2.82 3.79 6.21
N PRO A 531 3.12 5.09 5.94
CA PRO A 531 3.38 6.08 6.99
C PRO A 531 2.26 6.22 8.01
N ILE A 532 1.00 6.06 7.59
CA ILE A 532 -0.16 6.17 8.48
C ILE A 532 -0.18 4.99 9.45
N TYR A 533 -0.01 3.76 8.94
CA TYR A 533 0.08 2.58 9.80
C TYR A 533 1.28 2.68 10.75
N VAL A 534 2.42 3.16 10.23
CA VAL A 534 3.66 3.28 11.01
C VAL A 534 3.53 4.30 12.12
N VAL A 535 2.90 5.46 11.91
CA VAL A 535 2.62 6.43 12.98
C VAL A 535 1.80 5.81 14.09
N LEU A 536 0.68 5.16 13.73
CA LEU A 536 -0.24 4.57 14.70
C LEU A 536 0.43 3.45 15.51
N LEU A 537 1.37 2.72 14.91
CA LEU A 537 2.10 1.60 15.53
C LEU A 537 3.36 2.01 16.29
N TYR A 538 4.12 2.99 15.79
CA TYR A 538 5.35 3.46 16.42
C TYR A 538 5.08 4.03 17.81
N ASP A 539 4.04 4.86 17.97
CA ASP A 539 3.69 5.41 19.28
C ASP A 539 3.34 4.28 20.27
N LEU A 540 2.81 3.14 19.81
CA LEU A 540 2.52 1.99 20.68
C LEU A 540 3.80 1.33 21.18
N VAL A 541 4.80 1.23 20.30
CA VAL A 541 6.12 0.71 20.69
C VAL A 541 6.83 1.68 21.63
N HIS A 542 6.68 2.99 21.41
CA HIS A 542 7.39 4.01 22.17
C HIS A 542 6.75 4.31 23.54
N TYR A 543 5.44 4.51 23.59
CA TYR A 543 4.73 4.96 24.80
C TYR A 543 3.96 3.85 25.52
N ALA A 544 3.62 2.74 24.84
CA ALA A 544 2.88 1.62 25.43
C ALA A 544 3.69 0.32 25.53
N ASP A 545 5.02 0.40 25.36
CA ASP A 545 5.94 -0.74 25.48
C ASP A 545 5.55 -1.96 24.62
N LEU A 546 4.85 -1.74 23.51
CA LEU A 546 4.51 -2.80 22.57
C LEU A 546 5.80 -3.40 22.00
N PRO A 547 6.09 -4.69 22.20
CA PRO A 547 7.37 -5.24 21.76
C PRO A 547 7.53 -5.19 20.24
N LEU A 548 8.73 -4.83 19.75
CA LEU A 548 9.06 -4.87 18.31
C LEU A 548 8.84 -6.25 17.68
N ALA A 549 9.00 -7.31 18.47
CA ALA A 549 8.68 -8.68 18.05
C ALA A 549 7.18 -8.86 17.69
N TYR A 550 6.28 -8.14 18.37
CA TYR A 550 4.86 -8.10 18.02
C TYR A 550 4.65 -7.47 16.64
N ILE A 551 5.32 -6.34 16.39
CA ILE A 551 5.22 -5.65 15.10
C ILE A 551 5.71 -6.55 13.97
N LYS A 552 6.89 -7.14 14.14
CA LYS A 552 7.54 -8.03 13.15
C LYS A 552 6.72 -9.28 12.83
N ALA A 553 5.93 -9.76 13.77
CA ALA A 553 5.08 -10.94 13.60
C ALA A 553 3.75 -10.63 12.88
N ASN A 554 3.16 -9.46 13.12
CA ASN A 554 1.79 -9.14 12.69
C ASN A 554 1.72 -8.16 11.51
N TYR A 555 2.78 -7.40 11.24
CA TYR A 555 2.84 -6.43 10.15
C TYR A 555 3.94 -6.77 9.15
N ASP A 556 3.87 -6.13 7.98
CA ASP A 556 4.86 -6.32 6.93
C ASP A 556 6.26 -5.89 7.41
N LEU A 557 7.28 -6.70 7.11
CA LEU A 557 8.44 -6.18 6.38
C LEU A 557 8.88 -4.74 6.69
N ASN A 558 8.35 -3.90 5.79
CA ASN A 558 8.67 -2.50 5.63
C ASN A 558 8.08 -1.67 6.78
N ILE A 559 6.93 -2.07 7.33
CA ILE A 559 6.32 -1.41 8.51
C ILE A 559 7.23 -1.60 9.72
N TYR A 560 7.68 -2.83 9.97
CA TYR A 560 8.66 -3.12 11.02
C TYR A 560 9.94 -2.30 10.85
N SER A 561 10.54 -2.35 9.65
CA SER A 561 11.80 -1.66 9.35
C SER A 561 11.68 -0.14 9.50
N LEU A 562 10.52 0.44 9.11
CA LEU A 562 10.29 1.87 9.25
C LEU A 562 10.09 2.27 10.71
N ILE A 563 9.34 1.49 11.50
CA ILE A 563 9.20 1.72 12.95
C ILE A 563 10.56 1.64 13.64
N GLU A 564 11.37 0.63 13.32
CA GLU A 564 12.73 0.50 13.83
C GLU A 564 13.58 1.72 13.46
N SER A 565 13.51 2.18 12.21
CA SER A 565 14.20 3.39 11.75
C SER A 565 13.78 4.62 12.56
N ILE A 566 12.48 4.84 12.78
CA ILE A 566 11.97 5.98 13.55
C ILE A 566 12.42 5.91 15.02
N LEU A 567 12.49 4.71 15.61
CA LEU A 567 12.99 4.50 16.98
C LEU A 567 14.51 4.69 17.12
N THR A 568 15.28 4.46 16.05
CA THR A 568 16.73 4.68 16.06
C THR A 568 17.10 6.16 15.94
N VAL A 569 16.24 6.95 15.30
CA VAL A 569 16.40 8.41 15.23
C VAL A 569 15.93 9.03 16.55
N ASN A 570 16.80 8.94 17.55
CA ASN A 570 16.62 9.53 18.88
C ASN A 570 17.06 11.00 18.94
N ASP A 571 18.01 11.40 18.10
CA ASP A 571 18.53 12.78 18.02
C ASP A 571 18.19 13.39 16.66
N ARG A 572 17.56 14.56 16.66
CA ARG A 572 17.17 15.28 15.44
C ARG A 572 18.37 15.92 14.77
N GLN A 573 19.44 16.22 15.51
CA GLN A 573 20.73 16.60 14.93
C GLN A 573 21.33 15.47 14.09
N GLY A 574 21.02 14.21 14.43
CA GLY A 574 21.40 13.03 13.64
C GLY A 574 20.61 12.83 12.34
N MET A 575 19.58 13.64 12.05
CA MET A 575 18.82 13.56 10.79
C MET A 575 19.59 14.12 9.58
N GLU A 576 20.69 14.86 9.77
CA GLU A 576 21.64 15.25 8.71
C GLU A 576 23.07 14.76 9.05
N PRO A 577 23.78 13.96 8.21
CA PRO A 577 23.40 13.24 7.00
C PRO A 577 23.42 11.71 7.24
N CYS A 578 22.44 11.15 7.94
CA CYS A 578 22.25 9.69 7.98
C CYS A 578 21.43 9.22 6.77
N GLY A 579 22.03 9.24 5.58
CA GLY A 579 21.59 8.39 4.46
C GLY A 579 20.55 8.95 3.47
N LEU A 580 20.19 10.23 3.52
CA LEU A 580 19.31 10.87 2.50
C LEU A 580 19.94 10.88 1.09
N TYR A 581 21.22 10.50 1.01
CA TYR A 581 21.94 10.27 -0.22
C TYR A 581 22.48 8.84 -0.24
N ILE A 582 21.91 7.99 -1.10
CA ILE A 582 22.62 6.79 -1.57
C ILE A 582 23.67 7.30 -2.57
N GLY A 583 24.95 7.14 -2.24
CA GLY A 583 26.10 7.58 -3.03
C GLY A 583 26.28 6.83 -4.35
N ASN A 584 25.28 6.85 -5.24
CA ASN A 584 25.47 6.51 -6.64
C ASN A 584 25.69 7.79 -7.43
N ALA A 585 26.86 7.89 -8.06
CA ALA A 585 27.38 9.03 -8.82
C ALA A 585 26.52 9.47 -10.04
N LEU A 586 25.32 8.90 -10.22
CA LEU A 586 24.44 9.15 -11.36
C LEU A 586 23.02 9.64 -11.03
N LYS A 587 22.66 9.85 -9.74
CA LYS A 587 21.55 10.74 -9.32
C LYS A 587 21.40 10.73 -7.80
N GLN A 588 21.43 11.92 -7.22
CA GLN A 588 21.03 12.22 -5.84
C GLN A 588 19.53 11.93 -5.64
N VAL A 589 19.17 10.71 -5.26
CA VAL A 589 17.77 10.31 -4.97
C VAL A 589 17.59 10.16 -3.47
N ILE A 590 16.73 11.00 -2.89
CA ILE A 590 16.25 10.88 -1.51
C ILE A 590 15.59 9.52 -1.34
N ASN A 591 16.05 8.73 -0.35
CA ASN A 591 15.37 7.48 0.00
C ASN A 591 13.96 7.81 0.53
N ARG A 592 12.93 7.29 -0.14
CA ARG A 592 11.51 7.48 0.19
C ARG A 592 11.20 7.11 1.65
N GLU A 593 11.82 6.07 2.17
CA GLU A 593 11.62 5.62 3.56
C GLU A 593 12.08 6.69 4.55
N GLN A 594 13.20 7.35 4.27
CA GLN A 594 13.72 8.40 5.15
C GLN A 594 12.90 9.68 5.10
N LEU A 595 12.30 9.99 3.94
CA LEU A 595 11.34 11.08 3.84
C LEU A 595 10.10 10.80 4.71
N PHE A 596 9.67 9.54 4.82
CA PHE A 596 8.58 9.16 5.72
C PHE A 596 8.98 9.32 7.18
N VAL A 597 10.18 8.89 7.58
CA VAL A 597 10.70 9.10 8.93
C VAL A 597 10.69 10.60 9.28
N LEU A 598 11.19 11.45 8.39
CA LEU A 598 11.21 12.91 8.57
C LEU A 598 9.79 13.47 8.73
N CYS A 599 8.87 13.15 7.81
CA CYS A 599 7.49 13.61 7.88
C CYS A 599 6.81 13.21 9.20
N ILE A 600 7.03 11.98 9.66
CA ILE A 600 6.42 11.49 10.90
C ILE A 600 6.95 12.27 12.11
N LYS A 601 8.27 12.45 12.22
CA LYS A 601 8.90 13.17 13.34
C LYS A 601 8.53 14.67 13.36
N LEU A 602 8.38 15.28 12.18
CA LEU A 602 7.93 16.66 12.06
C LEU A 602 6.43 16.82 12.36
N ALA A 603 5.59 15.85 11.97
CA ALA A 603 4.17 15.86 12.31
C ALA A 603 3.96 15.67 13.81
N GLU A 604 4.72 14.77 14.44
CA GLU A 604 4.79 14.61 15.89
C GLU A 604 5.12 15.93 16.58
N ARG A 605 6.18 16.60 16.11
CA ARG A 605 6.60 17.89 16.67
C ARG A 605 5.57 18.98 16.51
N LEU A 606 4.99 19.10 15.32
CA LEU A 606 3.93 20.08 15.07
C LEU A 606 2.73 19.83 15.98
N TYR A 607 2.35 18.57 16.18
CA TYR A 607 1.27 18.21 17.09
C TYR A 607 1.58 18.62 18.53
N ASP A 608 2.77 18.27 19.03
CA ASP A 608 3.16 18.56 20.40
C ASP A 608 3.24 20.09 20.66
N LEU A 609 3.81 20.86 19.73
CA LEU A 609 3.86 22.33 19.83
C LEU A 609 2.47 22.97 19.78
N ARG A 610 1.53 22.44 18.98
CA ARG A 610 0.13 22.90 18.98
C ARG A 610 -0.61 22.66 20.29
N HIS A 611 -0.10 21.75 21.13
CA HIS A 611 -0.65 21.44 22.45
C HIS A 611 0.23 21.96 23.60
N ALA A 612 1.08 22.95 23.32
CA ALA A 612 1.98 23.60 24.27
C ALA A 612 1.29 24.06 25.56
N GLU A 613 0.04 24.51 25.52
CA GLU A 613 -0.68 24.99 26.71
C GLU A 613 -0.85 23.93 27.80
N SER A 614 -0.93 22.66 27.41
CA SER A 614 -1.17 21.53 28.31
C SER A 614 0.13 20.79 28.69
N TYR A 615 1.28 21.29 28.27
CA TYR A 615 2.57 20.68 28.59
C TYR A 615 2.89 20.78 30.09
N THR A 616 3.39 19.68 30.63
CA THR A 616 3.77 19.56 32.05
C THR A 616 5.15 20.14 32.34
N HIS A 617 6.10 20.00 31.42
CA HIS A 617 7.49 20.47 31.58
C HIS A 617 7.80 21.60 30.59
N LEU A 618 7.87 22.84 31.11
CA LEU A 618 8.08 24.03 30.28
C LEU A 618 9.50 24.12 29.70
N ASP A 619 10.52 23.65 30.42
CA ASP A 619 11.89 23.64 29.92
C ASP A 619 12.04 22.71 28.70
N GLU A 620 11.40 21.53 28.74
CA GLU A 620 11.35 20.60 27.61
C GLU A 620 10.62 21.21 26.41
N LEU A 621 9.48 21.88 26.66
CA LEU A 621 8.73 22.59 25.62
C LEU A 621 9.54 23.73 24.99
N LYS A 622 10.29 24.48 25.79
CA LYS A 622 11.16 25.57 25.32
C LYS A 622 12.29 25.04 24.46
N TYR A 623 12.97 23.99 24.92
CA TYR A 623 14.00 23.31 24.12
C TYR A 623 13.41 22.77 22.81
N MET A 624 12.25 22.13 22.88
CA MET A 624 11.50 21.61 21.75
C MET A 624 11.22 22.68 20.69
N ALA A 625 10.72 23.85 21.11
CA ALA A 625 10.43 24.95 20.20
C ALA A 625 11.71 25.56 19.58
N GLN A 626 12.78 25.72 20.36
CA GLN A 626 14.07 26.21 19.87
C GLN A 626 14.72 25.26 18.86
N GLU A 627 14.70 23.97 19.15
CA GLU A 627 15.16 22.91 18.23
C GLU A 627 14.34 22.95 16.92
N THR A 628 13.04 23.20 17.01
CA THR A 628 12.19 23.31 15.82
C THR A 628 12.54 24.53 14.96
N LEU A 629 12.79 25.68 15.57
CA LEU A 629 13.18 26.90 14.85
C LEU A 629 14.54 26.79 14.16
N THR A 630 15.46 26.00 14.73
CA THR A 630 16.86 25.91 14.28
C THR A 630 17.13 24.73 13.36
N ILE A 631 16.49 23.58 13.59
CA ILE A 631 16.78 22.32 12.88
C ILE A 631 15.59 21.89 12.03
N ASP A 632 14.41 21.69 12.64
CA ASP A 632 13.26 21.10 11.96
C ASP A 632 12.78 21.94 10.77
N ILE A 633 12.80 23.27 10.92
CA ILE A 633 12.46 24.21 9.86
C ILE A 633 13.43 24.11 8.67
N GLU A 634 14.73 24.00 8.92
CA GLU A 634 15.72 23.89 7.85
C GLU A 634 15.57 22.55 7.10
N LEU A 635 15.33 21.46 7.83
CA LEU A 635 15.00 20.16 7.24
C LEU A 635 13.72 20.23 6.39
N ALA A 636 12.67 20.86 6.92
CA ALA A 636 11.40 21.03 6.21
C ALA A 636 11.53 21.92 4.96
N LYS A 637 12.31 23.01 5.02
CA LYS A 637 12.61 23.86 3.85
C LYS A 637 13.34 23.07 2.75
N LYS A 638 14.25 22.19 3.16
CA LYS A 638 15.09 21.41 2.23
C LYS A 638 14.33 20.27 1.56
N TYR A 639 13.43 19.60 2.29
CA TYR A 639 12.84 18.33 1.84
C TYR A 639 11.32 18.32 1.71
N LEU A 640 10.61 19.29 2.30
CA LEU A 640 9.15 19.34 2.36
C LEU A 640 8.61 20.64 1.75
N ASN A 641 7.32 20.93 1.98
CA ASN A 641 6.64 22.07 1.39
C ASN A 641 6.66 23.31 2.33
N ALA A 642 6.50 24.50 1.76
CA ALA A 642 6.51 25.76 2.50
C ALA A 642 5.40 25.88 3.57
N LYS A 643 4.25 25.19 3.38
CA LYS A 643 3.16 25.21 4.36
C LYS A 643 3.53 24.48 5.65
N ILE A 644 4.29 23.39 5.55
CA ILE A 644 4.79 22.65 6.71
C ILE A 644 5.79 23.52 7.48
N VAL A 645 6.68 24.20 6.75
CA VAL A 645 7.64 25.16 7.34
C VAL A 645 6.91 26.26 8.11
N GLU A 646 5.92 26.90 7.49
CA GLU A 646 5.10 27.95 8.12
C GLU A 646 4.36 27.43 9.35
N ALA A 647 3.74 26.24 9.25
CA ALA A 647 3.02 25.64 10.37
C ALA A 647 3.95 25.33 11.56
N LEU A 648 5.17 24.82 11.29
CA LEU A 648 6.18 24.55 12.33
C LEU A 648 6.67 25.85 12.98
N ALA A 649 6.98 26.88 12.18
CA ALA A 649 7.42 28.19 12.67
C ALA A 649 6.38 28.81 13.60
N ASN A 650 5.13 28.92 13.12
CA ASN A 650 4.04 29.51 13.88
C ASN A 650 3.79 28.75 15.20
N ALA A 651 3.80 27.41 15.17
CA ALA A 651 3.59 26.61 16.36
C ALA A 651 4.75 26.74 17.37
N ALA A 652 6.00 26.81 16.90
CA ALA A 652 7.16 26.99 17.76
C ALA A 652 7.19 28.37 18.42
N GLU A 653 6.91 29.44 17.67
CA GLU A 653 6.81 30.79 18.22
C GLU A 653 5.70 30.91 19.26
N GLN A 654 4.52 30.33 19.00
CA GLN A 654 3.42 30.29 19.97
C GLN A 654 3.79 29.50 21.23
N ALA A 655 4.47 28.37 21.09
CA ALA A 655 4.94 27.57 22.23
C ALA A 655 5.95 28.34 23.11
N LEU A 656 6.87 29.11 22.50
CA LEU A 656 7.79 29.97 23.24
C LEU A 656 7.06 31.08 24.00
N GLN A 657 6.06 31.72 23.39
CA GLN A 657 5.24 32.71 24.08
C GLN A 657 4.48 32.13 25.28
N ILE A 658 4.05 30.87 25.19
CA ILE A 658 3.43 30.17 26.34
C ILE A 658 4.46 29.94 27.45
N CYS A 659 5.69 29.56 27.11
CA CYS A 659 6.78 29.39 28.07
C CYS A 659 7.22 30.69 28.74
N GLU A 660 7.02 31.84 28.10
CA GLU A 660 7.31 33.16 28.70
C GLU A 660 6.20 33.66 29.63
N LYS A 661 4.97 33.16 29.44
CA LYS A 661 3.79 33.59 30.21
C LYS A 661 3.53 32.76 31.48
N LYS A 662 3.97 31.51 31.50
CA LYS A 662 3.88 30.61 32.66
C LYS A 662 5.20 30.57 33.39
#